data_AF-A0A3D0QCL5-F1
#
_entry.id   AF-A0A3D0QCL5-F1
#
_cell.length_a   1.000
_cell.length_b   1.000
_cell.length_c   1.000
_cell.angle_alpha   90.00
_cell.angle_beta   90.00
_cell.angle_gamma   90.00
#
_symmetry.space_group_name_H-M   'P 1'
#
loop_
_entity.id
_entity.type
_entity.pdbx_description
1 polymer ?
#
loop_
_entity_poly.entity_id
_entity_poly.type
_entity_poly.pdbx_seq_one_letter_code
_entity_poly.pdbx_strand_id
1 'polypeptide(L)'
;MPRTLSGWLFDCYPSPQGITLWFIDEDGDKHRCFRKFTPSFFLHLNCSDARRAEALGARSPVPLTITRTTKTEIYSGDVLDVLEVHVHDPVRFREVVWYYERFFPHFAFFNSDILPAQLFLYHTKLFPLALGEYEIDDQGMLTGWMLHDSREATEYRLPPFSILLLRNANDFVPPKYQKHLQLEVLYDDRTYVLEQETPQEVLESLNWHLHRCDPDILLTDYGDAVLMPKLVAMAKRHNIPLLLNRDQDSSYVTTKASSFFQYGKIVHKDGAFELAGRWHIDATNSMTVAEADLDGLFEMARLTQMCGQRQGRASIGTSMSSMQLSWAYQHDILIPSKKREPEEFKSAATLLLADRGGLIFNPPLGYHEDIAELDFVSMYPTIMVTHNVSPETVNCRCCRNSAVPELGYTVCEKREGIVPATLRDVVKKRAYYKAMKKKYKGKDEVLFRKYDRRQNALKWMLVSCFGYLGYKNARFGKIEAHESVNAFSRDAILMAKEVAEERGFRLLHAIIDCVWLKKEGATEQEYEELAREISRRVGIDISLDGIYNWILFPASKMDPDITTANRYVGWYRHDEVKIRGIEARRRDTPKFIKTMQTAMLNRMSGAHNVEEVKALAPDLLEIVRSAVAILRSGKADPMELVLRRHITKEADEYTNNSISAVVAKLVQDMGVSLAAGESIEFIILDQSGKKKPEKAKPLALYAFEDGYDIEQYTELTLKAAETLLFPFGYDVEALKDEFGLLPPAPKKSPRRTRQLHAREAASAKQIPLFQMRVGS
;
A
#
# COMPACT_ATOMS: atom_id res chain seq x y z
N MET A 1 38.13 -30.12 -2.39
CA MET A 1 37.90 -30.06 -3.84
C MET A 1 36.84 -29.02 -4.10
N PRO A 2 37.09 -28.07 -5.02
CA PRO A 2 36.09 -27.08 -5.39
C PRO A 2 34.85 -27.83 -5.89
N ARG A 3 33.69 -27.42 -5.40
CA ARG A 3 32.41 -28.02 -5.74
C ARG A 3 31.54 -27.02 -6.48
N THR A 4 30.82 -27.49 -7.48
CA THR A 4 29.78 -26.71 -8.14
C THR A 4 28.45 -27.07 -7.50
N LEU A 5 27.75 -26.07 -6.99
CA LEU A 5 26.41 -26.21 -6.42
C LEU A 5 25.39 -25.69 -7.44
N SER A 6 24.43 -26.52 -7.83
CA SER A 6 23.27 -26.10 -8.61
C SER A 6 22.11 -25.81 -7.66
N GLY A 7 21.54 -24.62 -7.70
CA GLY A 7 20.46 -24.25 -6.78
C GLY A 7 20.05 -22.79 -6.83
N TRP A 8 19.37 -22.34 -5.78
CA TRP A 8 18.85 -20.99 -5.64
C TRP A 8 19.57 -20.21 -4.55
N LEU A 9 19.96 -18.97 -4.81
CA LEU A 9 20.41 -18.04 -3.76
C LEU A 9 19.23 -17.68 -2.85
N PHE A 10 19.18 -18.24 -1.64
CA PHE A 10 18.08 -18.07 -0.71
C PHE A 10 18.24 -16.85 0.19
N ASP A 11 19.35 -16.73 0.93
CA ASP A 11 19.54 -15.64 1.91
C ASP A 11 20.95 -15.05 1.84
N CYS A 12 21.08 -13.77 2.22
CA CYS A 12 22.37 -13.08 2.26
C CYS A 12 22.40 -11.99 3.34
N TYR A 13 23.46 -11.99 4.15
CA TYR A 13 23.67 -10.99 5.21
C TYR A 13 25.16 -10.79 5.51
N PRO A 14 25.56 -9.61 6.02
CA PRO A 14 26.95 -9.35 6.37
C PRO A 14 27.39 -10.20 7.56
N SER A 15 28.63 -10.67 7.51
CA SER A 15 29.31 -11.40 8.58
C SER A 15 30.78 -11.01 8.66
N PRO A 16 31.52 -11.36 9.74
CA PRO A 16 32.95 -11.03 9.85
C PRO A 16 33.82 -11.60 8.71
N GLN A 17 33.33 -12.61 7.98
CA GLN A 17 34.02 -13.23 6.84
C GLN A 17 33.68 -12.57 5.49
N GLY A 18 32.85 -11.52 5.50
CA GLY A 18 32.36 -10.82 4.31
C GLY A 18 30.82 -10.83 4.26
N ILE A 19 30.27 -11.53 3.28
CA ILE A 19 28.84 -11.81 3.15
C ILE A 19 28.63 -13.31 3.31
N THR A 20 27.76 -13.71 4.24
CA THR A 20 27.24 -15.07 4.34
C THR A 20 26.11 -15.24 3.33
N LEU A 21 26.16 -16.35 2.58
CA LEU A 21 25.18 -16.72 1.57
C LEU A 21 24.60 -18.09 1.92
N TRP A 22 23.29 -18.22 1.74
CA TRP A 22 22.59 -19.50 1.85
C TRP A 22 22.00 -19.88 0.51
N PHE A 23 22.20 -21.13 0.13
CA PHE A 23 21.64 -21.73 -1.07
C PHE A 23 20.74 -22.90 -0.70
N ILE A 24 19.72 -23.13 -1.52
CA ILE A 24 18.89 -24.34 -1.49
C ILE A 24 19.10 -25.02 -2.84
N ASP A 25 19.44 -26.31 -2.87
CA ASP A 25 19.58 -27.06 -4.12
C ASP A 25 18.25 -27.70 -4.57
N GLU A 26 18.28 -28.46 -5.68
CA GLU A 26 17.10 -29.12 -6.23
C GLU A 26 16.53 -30.22 -5.34
N ASP A 27 17.36 -30.83 -4.47
CA ASP A 27 16.94 -31.83 -3.49
C ASP A 27 16.39 -31.19 -2.20
N GLY A 28 16.55 -29.86 -2.07
CA GLY A 28 16.11 -29.10 -0.91
C GLY A 28 17.15 -29.04 0.22
N ASP A 29 18.39 -29.45 -0.04
CA ASP A 29 19.49 -29.33 0.91
C ASP A 29 20.01 -27.89 0.97
N LYS A 30 20.40 -27.48 2.18
CA LYS A 30 20.77 -26.10 2.49
C LYS A 30 22.27 -25.97 2.62
N HIS A 31 22.86 -25.07 1.84
CA HIS A 31 24.30 -24.89 1.78
C HIS A 31 24.68 -23.48 2.20
N ARG A 32 25.51 -23.36 3.23
CA ARG A 32 26.11 -22.09 3.67
C ARG A 32 27.45 -21.89 2.96
N CYS A 33 27.68 -20.69 2.44
CA CYS A 33 28.98 -20.29 1.90
C CYS A 33 29.26 -18.81 2.19
N PHE A 34 30.46 -18.35 1.86
CA PHE A 34 30.92 -17.00 2.15
C PHE A 34 31.46 -16.30 0.92
N ARG A 35 31.38 -14.97 0.88
CA ARG A 35 32.04 -14.17 -0.17
C ARG A 35 32.68 -12.94 0.46
N LYS A 36 33.97 -12.74 0.20
CA LYS A 36 34.65 -11.50 0.56
C LYS A 36 34.01 -10.35 -0.22
N PHE A 37 33.60 -9.33 0.50
CA PHE A 37 33.02 -8.11 -0.06
C PHE A 37 33.39 -6.95 0.84
N THR A 38 33.81 -5.85 0.23
CA THR A 38 34.24 -4.64 0.93
C THR A 38 33.28 -3.52 0.50
N PRO A 39 32.19 -3.26 1.24
CA PRO A 39 31.25 -2.22 0.88
C PRO A 39 31.93 -0.84 0.94
N SER A 40 31.56 0.03 -0.01
CA SER A 40 32.06 1.40 -0.08
C SER A 40 30.95 2.44 -0.07
N PHE A 41 31.29 3.64 0.40
CA PHE A 41 30.47 4.84 0.27
C PHE A 41 31.34 5.99 -0.25
N PHE A 42 30.70 7.03 -0.78
CA PHE A 42 31.41 8.14 -1.41
C PHE A 42 31.20 9.46 -0.66
N LEU A 43 32.24 10.29 -0.68
CA LEU A 43 32.25 11.64 -0.13
C LEU A 43 32.64 12.65 -1.21
N HIS A 44 31.75 13.58 -1.52
CA HIS A 44 32.07 14.76 -2.32
C HIS A 44 32.42 15.92 -1.39
N LEU A 45 33.69 16.31 -1.37
CA LEU A 45 34.25 17.27 -0.42
C LEU A 45 35.19 18.24 -1.14
N ASN A 46 35.35 19.45 -0.58
CA ASN A 46 36.42 20.35 -1.01
C ASN A 46 37.80 19.78 -0.65
N CYS A 47 38.87 20.31 -1.23
CA CYS A 47 40.23 19.81 -1.03
C CYS A 47 40.70 19.77 0.44
N SER A 48 40.30 20.74 1.27
CA SER A 48 40.65 20.75 2.71
C SER A 48 39.94 19.65 3.47
N ASP A 49 38.65 19.47 3.24
CA ASP A 49 37.83 18.46 3.90
C ASP A 49 38.16 17.05 3.42
N ALA A 50 38.55 16.88 2.16
CA ALA A 50 39.05 15.62 1.63
C ALA A 50 40.31 15.15 2.38
N ARG A 51 41.30 16.04 2.60
CA ARG A 51 42.49 15.72 3.41
C ARG A 51 42.13 15.39 4.85
N ARG A 52 41.14 16.09 5.42
CA ARG A 52 40.63 15.81 6.76
C ARG A 52 39.95 14.43 6.82
N ALA A 53 39.18 14.05 5.81
CA ALA A 53 38.52 12.75 5.70
C ALA A 53 39.53 11.60 5.60
N GLU A 54 40.62 11.78 4.84
CA GLU A 54 41.75 10.85 4.77
C GLU A 54 42.43 10.69 6.14
N ALA A 55 42.69 11.79 6.85
CA ALA A 55 43.30 11.77 8.19
C ALA A 55 42.39 11.13 9.26
N LEU A 56 41.07 11.34 9.18
CA LEU A 56 40.09 10.66 10.03
C LEU A 56 40.08 9.15 9.75
N GLY A 57 40.17 8.77 8.48
CA GLY A 57 40.25 7.37 8.06
C GLY A 57 41.44 6.65 8.67
N ALA A 58 42.62 7.27 8.64
CA ALA A 58 43.84 6.71 9.24
C ALA A 58 43.73 6.49 10.76
N ARG A 59 42.78 7.15 11.44
CA ARG A 59 42.52 7.03 12.89
C ARG A 59 41.29 6.18 13.21
N SER A 60 40.64 5.61 12.19
CA SER A 60 39.44 4.82 12.39
C SER A 60 39.73 3.53 13.17
N PRO A 61 38.88 3.14 14.12
CA PRO A 61 38.98 1.85 14.81
C PRO A 61 38.57 0.67 13.92
N VAL A 62 38.01 0.94 12.73
CA VAL A 62 37.67 -0.06 11.70
C VAL A 62 38.68 0.08 10.56
N PRO A 63 39.32 -1.03 10.13
CA PRO A 63 40.18 -1.00 8.96
C PRO A 63 39.41 -0.49 7.73
N LEU A 64 40.01 0.47 7.02
CA LEU A 64 39.42 1.08 5.84
C LEU A 64 40.48 1.41 4.79
N THR A 65 40.04 1.52 3.54
CA THR A 65 40.87 2.00 2.42
C THR A 65 40.16 3.17 1.78
N ILE A 66 40.88 4.27 1.56
CA ILE A 66 40.32 5.47 0.93
C ILE A 66 41.01 5.65 -0.41
N THR A 67 40.21 5.84 -1.45
CA THR A 67 40.71 6.10 -2.80
C THR A 67 40.03 7.34 -3.38
N ARG A 68 40.72 8.05 -4.27
CA ARG A 68 40.14 9.14 -5.06
C ARG A 68 39.66 8.57 -6.38
N THR A 69 38.43 8.88 -6.75
CA THR A 69 37.81 8.42 -7.99
C THR A 69 36.86 9.48 -8.52
N THR A 70 36.30 9.23 -9.69
CA THR A 70 35.27 10.07 -10.30
C THR A 70 33.98 9.30 -10.46
N LYS A 71 32.84 9.96 -10.26
CA LYS A 71 31.51 9.38 -10.44
C LYS A 71 30.53 10.41 -11.01
N THR A 72 29.47 9.94 -11.65
CA THR A 72 28.49 10.80 -12.29
C THR A 72 27.39 11.21 -11.32
N GLU A 73 27.05 12.49 -11.29
CA GLU A 73 25.87 13.02 -10.59
C GLU A 73 24.63 12.94 -11.52
N ILE A 74 23.53 12.37 -11.03
CA ILE A 74 22.40 12.00 -11.91
C ILE A 74 21.68 13.22 -12.50
N TYR A 75 21.49 14.29 -11.73
CA TYR A 75 20.67 15.42 -12.13
C TYR A 75 21.40 16.31 -13.14
N SER A 76 22.58 16.78 -12.79
CA SER A 76 23.40 17.63 -13.65
C SER A 76 24.06 16.86 -14.79
N GLY A 77 24.37 15.58 -14.59
CA GLY A 77 25.18 14.78 -15.50
C GLY A 77 26.68 15.09 -15.39
N ASP A 78 27.09 15.89 -14.40
CA ASP A 78 28.49 16.25 -14.20
C ASP A 78 29.27 15.07 -13.60
N VAL A 79 30.55 14.98 -13.95
CA VAL A 79 31.48 14.06 -13.32
C VAL A 79 32.11 14.74 -12.10
N LEU A 80 31.92 14.17 -10.92
CA LEU A 80 32.41 14.69 -9.65
C LEU A 80 33.63 13.92 -9.16
N ASP A 81 34.62 14.64 -8.65
CA ASP A 81 35.72 14.07 -7.88
C ASP A 81 35.23 13.68 -6.48
N VAL A 82 35.39 12.41 -6.11
CA VAL A 82 34.91 11.87 -4.84
C VAL A 82 35.96 11.03 -4.13
N LEU A 83 35.90 11.00 -2.81
CA LEU A 83 36.60 9.99 -2.00
C LEU A 83 35.70 8.78 -1.85
N GLU A 84 36.19 7.61 -2.28
CA GLU A 84 35.56 6.32 -2.02
C GLU A 84 36.19 5.70 -0.78
N VAL A 85 35.36 5.46 0.24
CA VAL A 85 35.76 4.87 1.52
C VAL A 85 35.29 3.42 1.54
N HIS A 86 36.25 2.50 1.41
CA HIS A 86 36.07 1.06 1.47
C HIS A 86 36.16 0.57 2.92
N VAL A 87 35.12 -0.10 3.41
CA VAL A 87 35.07 -0.64 4.78
C VAL A 87 35.33 -2.15 4.74
N HIS A 88 36.43 -2.60 5.35
CA HIS A 88 36.85 -4.01 5.28
C HIS A 88 35.96 -4.97 6.06
N ASP A 89 35.24 -4.47 7.07
CA ASP A 89 34.24 -5.22 7.83
C ASP A 89 32.83 -4.77 7.45
N PRO A 90 32.07 -5.56 6.67
CA PRO A 90 30.72 -5.21 6.24
C PRO A 90 29.73 -5.02 7.40
N VAL A 91 29.92 -5.71 8.53
CA VAL A 91 29.03 -5.60 9.70
C VAL A 91 29.15 -4.21 10.32
N ARG A 92 30.35 -3.62 10.27
CA ARG A 92 30.66 -2.30 10.84
C ARG A 92 30.49 -1.15 9.84
N PHE A 93 29.96 -1.40 8.65
CA PHE A 93 29.76 -0.38 7.61
C PHE A 93 29.00 0.86 8.12
N ARG A 94 27.86 0.66 8.81
CA ARG A 94 27.05 1.79 9.32
C ARG A 94 27.74 2.55 10.44
N GLU A 95 28.56 1.86 11.25
CA GLU A 95 29.36 2.49 12.30
C GLU A 95 30.39 3.46 11.69
N VAL A 96 31.08 3.05 10.63
CA VAL A 96 32.04 3.91 9.92
C VAL A 96 31.33 5.10 9.27
N VAL A 97 30.19 4.89 8.62
CA VAL A 97 29.41 6.00 8.06
C VAL A 97 29.03 7.01 9.16
N TRP A 98 28.53 6.54 10.30
CA TRP A 98 28.21 7.40 11.45
C TRP A 98 29.44 8.14 12.00
N TYR A 99 30.61 7.51 11.98
CA TYR A 99 31.85 8.17 12.38
C TYR A 99 32.14 9.40 11.49
N TYR A 100 31.98 9.27 10.17
CA TYR A 100 32.15 10.38 9.23
C TYR A 100 31.02 11.43 9.31
N GLU A 101 29.75 11.01 9.50
CA GLU A 101 28.58 11.91 9.61
C GLU A 101 28.71 12.92 10.77
N ARG A 102 29.56 12.66 11.76
CA ARG A 102 29.87 13.61 12.86
C ARG A 102 30.70 14.81 12.42
N PHE A 103 31.44 14.69 11.31
CA PHE A 103 32.41 15.70 10.88
C PHE A 103 32.03 16.39 9.58
N PHE A 104 31.21 15.75 8.75
CA PHE A 104 30.85 16.25 7.42
C PHE A 104 29.33 16.41 7.28
N PRO A 105 28.88 17.38 6.47
CA PRO A 105 27.46 17.60 6.27
C PRO A 105 26.81 16.44 5.48
N HIS A 106 25.53 16.19 5.72
CA HIS A 106 24.80 15.07 5.10
C HIS A 106 24.81 15.07 3.56
N PHE A 107 24.89 16.24 2.92
CA PHE A 107 24.98 16.37 1.46
C PHE A 107 26.35 15.99 0.88
N ALA A 108 27.36 15.71 1.71
CA ALA A 108 28.62 15.18 1.22
C ALA A 108 28.52 13.68 0.88
N PHE A 109 27.55 12.97 1.45
CA PHE A 109 27.49 11.52 1.46
C PHE A 109 26.67 10.94 0.30
N PHE A 110 27.21 9.89 -0.29
CA PHE A 110 26.55 9.06 -1.28
C PHE A 110 26.77 7.57 -1.01
N ASN A 111 25.80 6.74 -1.37
CA ASN A 111 25.76 5.29 -1.16
C ASN A 111 25.92 4.86 0.32
N SER A 112 25.82 5.80 1.27
CA SER A 112 26.22 5.62 2.66
C SER A 112 25.17 4.98 3.56
N ASP A 113 23.94 4.85 3.07
CA ASP A 113 22.79 4.33 3.83
C ASP A 113 22.12 3.14 3.13
N ILE A 114 22.82 2.53 2.17
CA ILE A 114 22.43 1.28 1.52
C ILE A 114 23.00 0.12 2.35
N LEU A 115 22.20 -0.92 2.61
CA LEU A 115 22.70 -2.04 3.40
C LEU A 115 23.80 -2.82 2.66
N PRO A 116 24.84 -3.31 3.36
CA PRO A 116 25.91 -4.09 2.75
C PRO A 116 25.43 -5.28 1.92
N ALA A 117 24.42 -6.01 2.39
CA ALA A 117 23.82 -7.12 1.64
C ALA A 117 23.20 -6.66 0.30
N GLN A 118 22.56 -5.48 0.27
CA GLN A 118 22.04 -4.92 -0.98
C GLN A 118 23.16 -4.43 -1.89
N LEU A 119 24.16 -3.72 -1.36
CA LEU A 119 25.34 -3.31 -2.14
C LEU A 119 26.03 -4.52 -2.78
N PHE A 120 26.12 -5.62 -2.05
CA PHE A 120 26.63 -6.89 -2.56
C PHE A 120 25.80 -7.42 -3.73
N LEU A 121 24.48 -7.48 -3.59
CA LEU A 121 23.57 -7.92 -4.67
C LEU A 121 23.62 -6.99 -5.89
N TYR A 122 23.73 -5.67 -5.68
CA TYR A 122 23.85 -4.70 -6.78
C TYR A 122 25.16 -4.88 -7.54
N HIS A 123 26.27 -5.05 -6.81
CA HIS A 123 27.61 -5.25 -7.35
C HIS A 123 27.74 -6.55 -8.13
N THR A 124 27.25 -7.66 -7.56
CA THR A 124 27.34 -8.99 -8.16
C THR A 124 26.26 -9.26 -9.21
N LYS A 125 25.23 -8.41 -9.28
CA LYS A 125 24.00 -8.62 -10.06
C LYS A 125 23.22 -9.88 -9.66
N LEU A 126 23.59 -10.53 -8.55
CA LEU A 126 22.80 -11.60 -7.95
C LEU A 126 21.49 -11.04 -7.41
N PHE A 127 20.48 -11.89 -7.31
CA PHE A 127 19.17 -11.55 -6.78
C PHE A 127 18.61 -12.71 -5.95
N PRO A 128 17.73 -12.45 -4.98
CA PRO A 128 17.09 -13.50 -4.20
C PRO A 128 16.36 -14.48 -5.11
N LEU A 129 16.50 -15.77 -4.83
CA LEU A 129 15.96 -16.88 -5.60
C LEU A 129 16.49 -16.95 -7.03
N ALA A 130 17.69 -16.41 -7.32
CA ALA A 130 18.37 -16.64 -8.59
C ALA A 130 18.76 -18.12 -8.70
N LEU A 131 18.34 -18.77 -9.78
CA LEU A 131 18.72 -20.15 -10.09
C LEU A 131 20.03 -20.13 -10.88
N GLY A 132 21.00 -20.94 -10.47
CA GLY A 132 22.27 -21.03 -11.19
C GLY A 132 23.21 -22.10 -10.65
N GLU A 133 24.37 -22.17 -11.29
CA GLU A 133 25.53 -22.92 -10.85
C GLU A 133 26.49 -21.99 -10.10
N TYR A 134 26.93 -22.42 -8.93
CA TYR A 134 27.77 -21.64 -8.01
C TYR A 134 29.04 -22.41 -7.69
N GLU A 135 30.19 -21.81 -7.99
CA GLU A 135 31.51 -22.42 -7.76
C GLU A 135 32.01 -22.08 -6.36
N ILE A 136 32.14 -23.10 -5.51
CA ILE A 136 32.56 -22.95 -4.11
C ILE A 136 33.89 -23.66 -3.92
N ASP A 137 34.88 -22.94 -3.38
CA ASP A 137 36.20 -23.51 -3.11
C ASP A 137 36.24 -24.36 -1.82
N ASP A 138 37.41 -24.93 -1.53
CA ASP A 138 37.66 -25.79 -0.36
C ASP A 138 37.48 -25.08 0.99
N GLN A 139 37.48 -23.75 1.00
CA GLN A 139 37.27 -22.92 2.18
C GLN A 139 35.80 -22.50 2.35
N GLY A 140 34.91 -22.97 1.46
CA GLY A 140 33.51 -22.57 1.45
C GLY A 140 33.28 -21.16 0.88
N MET A 141 34.23 -20.63 0.11
CA MET A 141 34.11 -19.33 -0.53
C MET A 141 33.47 -19.46 -1.90
N LEU A 142 32.46 -18.64 -2.17
CA LEU A 142 31.92 -18.46 -3.51
C LEU A 142 32.98 -17.78 -4.38
N THR A 143 33.36 -18.39 -5.49
CA THR A 143 34.42 -17.90 -6.40
C THR A 143 33.84 -17.39 -7.72
N GLY A 144 32.86 -18.09 -8.29
CA GLY A 144 32.16 -17.75 -9.53
C GLY A 144 30.71 -18.25 -9.55
N TRP A 145 29.93 -17.79 -10.52
CA TRP A 145 28.56 -18.26 -10.74
C TRP A 145 28.11 -18.10 -12.20
N MET A 146 27.20 -18.96 -12.63
CA MET A 146 26.48 -18.87 -13.89
C MET A 146 24.97 -18.95 -13.62
N LEU A 147 24.25 -17.88 -13.91
CA LEU A 147 22.80 -17.83 -13.69
C LEU A 147 22.05 -18.50 -14.86
N HIS A 148 21.04 -19.29 -14.52
CA HIS A 148 20.11 -19.90 -15.48
C HIS A 148 18.83 -19.07 -15.68
N ASP A 149 18.61 -18.06 -14.83
CA ASP A 149 17.49 -17.14 -14.95
C ASP A 149 17.89 -15.68 -14.70
N SER A 150 16.95 -14.76 -14.93
CA SER A 150 17.14 -13.33 -14.69
C SER A 150 16.06 -12.79 -13.76
N ARG A 151 16.33 -11.64 -13.14
CA ARG A 151 15.33 -10.95 -12.31
C ARG A 151 14.12 -10.49 -13.14
N GLU A 152 14.33 -10.19 -14.42
CA GLU A 152 13.30 -9.79 -15.38
C GLU A 152 12.48 -10.98 -15.91
N ALA A 153 12.90 -12.23 -15.68
CA ALA A 153 12.21 -13.41 -16.17
C ALA A 153 10.75 -13.47 -15.68
N THR A 154 9.82 -13.67 -16.61
CA THR A 154 8.38 -13.84 -16.32
C THR A 154 8.06 -15.25 -15.84
N GLU A 155 8.78 -16.26 -16.32
CA GLU A 155 8.70 -17.63 -15.80
C GLU A 155 10.01 -18.01 -15.13
N TYR A 156 9.91 -18.59 -13.95
CA TYR A 156 11.03 -19.06 -13.15
C TYR A 156 10.56 -20.16 -12.20
N ARG A 157 11.50 -21.04 -11.82
CA ARG A 157 11.29 -22.08 -10.82
C ARG A 157 11.63 -21.55 -9.44
N LEU A 158 10.89 -22.02 -8.44
CA LEU A 158 11.18 -21.78 -7.02
C LEU A 158 11.91 -23.01 -6.46
N PRO A 159 12.78 -22.83 -5.45
CA PRO A 159 13.33 -23.95 -4.71
C PRO A 159 12.20 -24.70 -3.96
N PRO A 160 12.42 -25.97 -3.61
CA PRO A 160 11.47 -26.76 -2.82
C PRO A 160 11.49 -26.34 -1.34
N PHE A 161 10.93 -25.16 -1.02
CA PHE A 161 10.94 -24.62 0.34
C PHE A 161 10.18 -25.50 1.33
N SER A 162 10.71 -25.65 2.54
CA SER A 162 9.94 -26.03 3.73
C SER A 162 9.35 -24.79 4.40
N ILE A 163 8.05 -24.81 4.70
CA ILE A 163 7.34 -23.70 5.34
C ILE A 163 6.72 -24.19 6.63
N LEU A 164 6.97 -23.46 7.72
CA LEU A 164 6.31 -23.67 9.01
C LEU A 164 5.50 -22.42 9.35
N LEU A 165 4.20 -22.60 9.60
CA LEU A 165 3.33 -21.56 10.12
C LEU A 165 3.30 -21.65 11.65
N LEU A 166 3.55 -20.53 12.31
CA LEU A 166 3.52 -20.39 13.77
C LEU A 166 2.57 -19.25 14.13
N ARG A 167 1.47 -19.59 14.81
CA ARG A 167 0.46 -18.62 15.29
C ARG A 167 0.11 -18.87 16.75
N ASN A 168 -0.68 -17.97 17.31
CA ASN A 168 -1.26 -18.14 18.64
C ASN A 168 -2.66 -18.74 18.46
N ALA A 169 -2.98 -19.84 19.14
CA ALA A 169 -4.17 -20.66 18.92
C ALA A 169 -5.52 -19.97 19.22
N ASN A 170 -5.51 -18.79 19.87
CA ASN A 170 -6.72 -18.07 20.23
C ASN A 170 -6.96 -16.87 19.28
N ASP A 171 -7.72 -17.14 18.21
CA ASP A 171 -7.96 -16.22 17.07
C ASP A 171 -8.88 -15.03 17.39
N PHE A 172 -9.58 -15.01 18.53
CA PHE A 172 -10.60 -14.01 18.82
C PHE A 172 -10.07 -12.69 19.38
N VAL A 173 -8.84 -12.69 19.90
CA VAL A 173 -8.22 -11.54 20.54
C VAL A 173 -6.77 -11.44 20.04
N PRO A 174 -6.34 -10.35 19.38
CA PRO A 174 -4.97 -10.23 18.91
C PRO A 174 -3.96 -10.56 20.02
N PRO A 175 -2.87 -11.31 19.76
CA PRO A 175 -1.95 -11.79 20.80
C PRO A 175 -1.34 -10.69 21.69
N LYS A 176 -1.38 -9.43 21.23
CA LYS A 176 -0.96 -8.25 22.00
C LYS A 176 -1.79 -7.99 23.26
N TYR A 177 -3.05 -8.44 23.30
CA TYR A 177 -3.94 -8.29 24.46
C TYR A 177 -3.90 -9.50 25.41
N GLN A 178 -3.13 -10.55 25.10
CA GLN A 178 -3.12 -11.81 25.85
C GLN A 178 -1.87 -11.94 26.76
N LYS A 179 -2.09 -12.47 27.98
CA LYS A 179 -1.04 -12.68 28.99
C LYS A 179 -0.26 -13.99 28.82
N HIS A 180 -0.88 -15.05 28.30
CA HIS A 180 -0.25 -16.36 28.04
C HIS A 180 -0.22 -16.64 26.54
N LEU A 181 0.79 -17.36 26.06
CA LEU A 181 0.91 -17.81 24.67
C LEU A 181 0.49 -19.27 24.59
N GLN A 182 -0.45 -19.59 23.70
CA GLN A 182 -0.78 -20.96 23.33
C GLN A 182 -0.38 -21.10 21.86
N LEU A 183 0.73 -21.78 21.60
CA LEU A 183 1.30 -21.81 20.24
C LEU A 183 0.61 -22.88 19.41
N GLU A 184 0.39 -22.56 18.15
CA GLU A 184 -0.04 -23.51 17.14
C GLU A 184 0.98 -23.52 16.01
N VAL A 185 1.47 -24.71 15.69
CA VAL A 185 2.53 -24.96 14.71
C VAL A 185 1.95 -25.81 13.60
N LEU A 186 2.04 -25.35 12.34
CA LEU A 186 1.55 -26.06 11.17
C LEU A 186 2.67 -26.28 10.16
N TYR A 187 2.86 -27.54 9.75
CA TYR A 187 3.73 -27.96 8.65
C TYR A 187 3.34 -29.39 8.24
N ASP A 188 3.74 -29.85 7.05
CA ASP A 188 3.39 -31.18 6.50
C ASP A 188 1.88 -31.51 6.53
N ASP A 189 1.02 -30.50 6.27
CA ASP A 189 -0.44 -30.58 6.37
C ASP A 189 -0.97 -31.05 7.74
N ARG A 190 -0.18 -30.84 8.80
CA ARG A 190 -0.55 -31.17 10.19
C ARG A 190 -0.52 -29.94 11.06
N THR A 191 -1.43 -29.91 12.02
CA THR A 191 -1.53 -28.87 13.05
C THR A 191 -1.14 -29.45 14.40
N TYR A 192 -0.20 -28.81 15.07
CA TYR A 192 0.28 -29.15 16.41
C TYR A 192 -0.06 -28.00 17.35
N VAL A 193 -0.89 -28.26 18.36
CA VAL A 193 -1.19 -27.28 19.42
C VAL A 193 -0.27 -27.58 20.60
N LEU A 194 0.48 -26.56 21.02
CA LEU A 194 1.40 -26.64 22.15
C LEU A 194 0.61 -26.29 23.43
N GLU A 195 0.08 -27.32 24.09
CA GLU A 195 -0.76 -27.22 25.30
C GLU A 195 0.03 -27.33 26.61
N GLN A 196 1.36 -27.20 26.57
CA GLN A 196 2.18 -27.43 27.76
C GLN A 196 1.97 -26.35 28.84
N GLU A 197 2.04 -26.76 30.11
CA GLU A 197 1.71 -25.92 31.25
C GLU A 197 2.82 -24.93 31.62
N THR A 198 4.08 -25.28 31.29
CA THR A 198 5.24 -24.44 31.64
C THR A 198 5.86 -23.74 30.43
N PRO A 199 6.35 -22.49 30.59
CA PRO A 199 7.11 -21.79 29.56
C PRO A 199 8.29 -22.58 28.99
N GLN A 200 8.95 -23.40 29.83
CA GLN A 200 10.08 -24.22 29.44
C GLN A 200 9.68 -25.32 28.45
N GLU A 201 8.64 -26.08 28.78
CA GLU A 201 8.13 -27.14 27.91
C GLU A 201 7.63 -26.60 26.57
N VAL A 202 7.03 -25.40 26.56
CA VAL A 202 6.64 -24.72 25.31
C VAL A 202 7.86 -24.41 24.44
N LEU A 203 8.95 -23.89 25.03
CA LEU A 203 10.19 -23.59 24.29
C LEU A 203 10.86 -24.86 23.76
N GLU A 204 10.95 -25.90 24.58
CA GLU A 204 11.54 -27.19 24.20
C GLU A 204 10.73 -27.87 23.10
N SER A 205 9.40 -27.86 23.20
CA SER A 205 8.51 -28.39 22.17
C SER A 205 8.61 -27.60 20.87
N LEU A 206 8.64 -26.26 20.93
CA LEU A 206 8.86 -25.43 19.75
C LEU A 206 10.22 -25.73 19.08
N ASN A 207 11.29 -25.86 19.86
CA ASN A 207 12.61 -26.24 19.35
C ASN A 207 12.60 -27.62 18.68
N TRP A 208 11.86 -28.59 19.25
CA TRP A 208 11.70 -29.90 18.64
C TRP A 208 11.04 -29.81 17.26
N HIS A 209 9.98 -29.01 17.12
CA HIS A 209 9.32 -28.80 15.82
C HIS A 209 10.22 -28.07 14.82
N LEU A 210 10.92 -27.02 15.25
CA LEU A 210 11.89 -26.29 14.40
C LEU A 210 13.02 -27.19 13.92
N HIS A 211 13.55 -28.04 14.80
CA HIS A 211 14.61 -28.99 14.44
C HIS A 211 14.11 -30.09 13.51
N ARG A 212 12.89 -30.61 13.74
CA ARG A 212 12.28 -31.66 12.93
C ARG A 212 11.94 -31.19 11.52
N CYS A 213 11.35 -30.00 11.39
CA CYS A 213 10.89 -29.46 10.11
C CYS A 213 12.04 -28.77 9.34
N ASP A 214 13.00 -28.17 10.05
CA ASP A 214 14.02 -27.27 9.50
C ASP A 214 13.44 -26.30 8.44
N PRO A 215 12.48 -25.43 8.81
CA PRO A 215 11.75 -24.61 7.85
C PRO A 215 12.63 -23.54 7.20
N ASP A 216 12.60 -23.42 5.87
CA ASP A 216 13.22 -22.30 5.16
C ASP A 216 12.48 -21.00 5.45
N ILE A 217 11.15 -21.06 5.49
CA ILE A 217 10.28 -19.91 5.76
C ILE A 217 9.49 -20.17 7.05
N LEU A 218 9.65 -19.27 8.02
CA LEU A 218 8.82 -19.20 9.22
C LEU A 218 7.74 -18.13 9.00
N LEU A 219 6.52 -18.57 8.70
CA LEU A 219 5.36 -17.70 8.52
C LEU A 219 4.67 -17.50 9.88
N THR A 220 4.32 -16.27 10.22
CA THR A 220 3.68 -15.97 11.52
C THR A 220 2.53 -14.97 11.42
N ASP A 221 1.65 -15.02 12.43
CA ASP A 221 0.66 -13.98 12.70
C ASP A 221 1.11 -13.16 13.92
N TYR A 222 1.24 -11.84 13.76
CA TYR A 222 1.78 -10.93 14.79
C TYR A 222 3.17 -11.34 15.31
N GLY A 223 3.98 -11.96 14.44
CA GLY A 223 5.32 -12.44 14.74
C GLY A 223 6.26 -11.34 15.22
N ASP A 224 6.29 -10.25 14.46
CA ASP A 224 7.19 -9.12 14.69
C ASP A 224 6.85 -8.36 15.96
N ALA A 225 5.56 -8.04 16.14
CA ALA A 225 5.08 -7.19 17.23
C ALA A 225 5.03 -7.93 18.57
N VAL A 226 4.72 -9.24 18.55
CA VAL A 226 4.35 -9.97 19.76
C VAL A 226 5.12 -11.28 19.91
N LEU A 227 5.01 -12.17 18.92
CA LEU A 227 5.40 -13.56 19.10
C LEU A 227 6.91 -13.72 19.29
N MET A 228 7.72 -13.21 18.36
CA MET A 228 9.17 -13.32 18.41
C MET A 228 9.77 -12.61 19.63
N PRO A 229 9.39 -11.35 19.95
CA PRO A 229 9.89 -10.70 21.16
C PRO A 229 9.54 -11.45 22.45
N LYS A 230 8.29 -11.96 22.58
CA LYS A 230 7.88 -12.73 23.75
C LYS A 230 8.64 -14.05 23.87
N LEU A 231 8.80 -14.80 22.78
CA LEU A 231 9.55 -16.05 22.76
C LEU A 231 11.01 -15.83 23.16
N VAL A 232 11.67 -14.81 22.59
CA VAL A 232 13.05 -14.46 22.92
C VAL A 232 13.19 -14.02 24.38
N ALA A 233 12.23 -13.25 24.91
CA ALA A 233 12.23 -12.84 26.32
C ALA A 233 12.03 -14.04 27.26
N MET A 234 11.14 -14.98 26.89
CA MET A 234 10.89 -16.22 27.61
C MET A 234 12.13 -17.11 27.63
N ALA A 235 12.74 -17.33 26.47
CA ALA A 235 13.99 -18.07 26.31
C ALA A 235 15.12 -17.52 27.19
N LYS A 236 15.32 -16.19 27.19
CA LYS A 236 16.30 -15.53 28.05
C LYS A 236 16.00 -15.67 29.55
N ARG A 237 14.72 -15.54 29.94
CA ARG A 237 14.30 -15.67 31.35
C ARG A 237 14.55 -17.08 31.90
N HIS A 238 14.32 -18.09 31.07
CA HIS A 238 14.41 -19.49 31.46
C HIS A 238 15.72 -20.17 31.06
N ASN A 239 16.66 -19.41 30.45
CA ASN A 239 17.96 -19.88 29.98
C ASN A 239 17.88 -21.10 29.03
N ILE A 240 16.88 -21.11 28.16
CA ILE A 240 16.69 -22.14 27.13
C ILE A 240 16.99 -21.50 25.77
N PRO A 241 17.94 -22.02 24.97
CA PRO A 241 18.24 -21.47 23.66
C PRO A 241 17.07 -21.69 22.69
N LEU A 242 16.80 -20.73 21.80
CA LEU A 242 15.79 -20.86 20.75
C LEU A 242 16.44 -21.12 19.40
N LEU A 243 16.00 -22.18 18.71
CA LEU A 243 16.53 -22.60 17.40
C LEU A 243 15.89 -21.85 16.23
N LEU A 244 15.60 -20.55 16.40
CA LEU A 244 14.97 -19.72 15.36
C LEU A 244 15.93 -19.44 14.20
N ASN A 245 17.17 -19.04 14.49
CA ASN A 245 18.19 -18.92 13.45
C ASN A 245 18.64 -20.31 12.99
N ARG A 246 18.93 -20.44 11.68
CA ARG A 246 19.68 -21.59 11.18
C ARG A 246 21.18 -21.39 11.43
N ASP A 247 21.66 -20.16 11.27
CA ASP A 247 23.00 -19.75 11.68
C ASP A 247 23.04 -19.36 13.17
N GLN A 248 23.38 -20.32 14.03
CA GLN A 248 23.35 -20.15 15.49
C GLN A 248 24.36 -19.12 16.02
N ASP A 249 25.42 -18.84 15.25
CA ASP A 249 26.44 -17.85 15.62
C ASP A 249 25.98 -16.41 15.32
N SER A 250 24.87 -16.25 14.58
CA SER A 250 24.32 -14.95 14.18
C SER A 250 23.29 -14.42 15.18
N SER A 251 23.30 -13.11 15.40
CA SER A 251 22.30 -12.42 16.21
C SER A 251 21.02 -12.12 15.42
N TYR A 252 19.88 -12.02 16.11
CA TYR A 252 18.64 -11.53 15.50
C TYR A 252 18.77 -10.07 15.09
N VAL A 253 18.36 -9.75 13.87
CA VAL A 253 18.28 -8.36 13.41
C VAL A 253 16.89 -7.83 13.74
N THR A 254 16.82 -6.81 14.60
CA THR A 254 15.54 -6.18 14.98
C THR A 254 15.50 -4.70 14.65
N THR A 255 14.33 -4.19 14.26
CA THR A 255 14.11 -2.74 14.05
C THR A 255 13.00 -2.23 14.96
N LYS A 256 12.99 -0.92 15.23
CA LYS A 256 11.96 -0.29 16.08
C LYS A 256 10.69 -0.04 15.26
N ALA A 257 9.54 -0.16 15.92
CA ALA A 257 8.27 0.29 15.37
C ALA A 257 8.28 1.80 15.08
N SER A 258 7.50 2.24 14.10
CA SER A 258 7.43 3.64 13.70
C SER A 258 6.05 4.00 13.15
N SER A 259 5.62 5.24 13.38
CA SER A 259 4.43 5.81 12.74
C SER A 259 4.83 6.96 11.83
N PHE A 260 4.22 7.03 10.64
CA PHE A 260 4.51 8.07 9.66
C PHE A 260 3.25 8.56 8.96
N PHE A 261 3.28 9.81 8.49
CA PHE A 261 2.15 10.43 7.78
C PHE A 261 2.23 10.13 6.28
N GLN A 262 1.15 9.56 5.73
CA GLN A 262 1.02 9.22 4.32
C GLN A 262 -0.41 9.52 3.83
N TYR A 263 -0.54 10.31 2.76
CA TYR A 263 -1.82 10.67 2.13
C TYR A 263 -2.93 11.13 3.11
N GLY A 264 -2.60 12.03 4.04
CA GLY A 264 -3.60 12.55 4.98
C GLY A 264 -3.88 11.64 6.19
N LYS A 265 -3.21 10.49 6.30
CA LYS A 265 -3.41 9.50 7.37
C LYS A 265 -2.09 9.18 8.06
N ILE A 266 -2.15 8.86 9.35
CA ILE A 266 -1.01 8.27 10.06
C ILE A 266 -1.08 6.75 9.87
N VAL A 267 0.03 6.16 9.48
CA VAL A 267 0.20 4.72 9.29
C VAL A 267 1.22 4.24 10.31
N HIS A 268 0.88 3.19 11.05
CA HIS A 268 1.79 2.50 11.97
C HIS A 268 2.46 1.31 11.27
N LYS A 269 3.73 1.08 11.58
CA LYS A 269 4.51 -0.07 11.13
C LYS A 269 5.25 -0.68 12.33
N ASP A 270 5.04 -1.97 12.55
CA ASP A 270 5.74 -2.73 13.59
C ASP A 270 7.23 -2.86 13.28
N GLY A 271 8.01 -3.12 14.33
CA GLY A 271 9.42 -3.47 14.19
C GLY A 271 9.60 -4.72 13.33
N ALA A 272 10.74 -4.85 12.65
CA ALA A 272 11.10 -6.07 11.94
C ALA A 272 11.83 -7.03 12.87
N PHE A 273 11.58 -8.33 12.75
CA PHE A 273 12.40 -9.39 13.33
C PHE A 273 12.93 -10.28 12.20
N GLU A 274 14.23 -10.21 11.93
CA GLU A 274 14.88 -10.91 10.82
C GLU A 274 15.75 -12.06 11.35
N LEU A 275 15.71 -13.20 10.65
CA LEU A 275 16.45 -14.41 10.98
C LEU A 275 17.66 -14.56 10.06
N ALA A 276 18.64 -15.35 10.52
CA ALA A 276 19.86 -15.67 9.78
C ALA A 276 19.77 -17.10 9.22
N GLY A 277 19.73 -17.22 7.89
CA GLY A 277 19.63 -18.51 7.20
C GLY A 277 18.22 -19.09 7.15
N ARG A 278 17.20 -18.34 7.61
CA ARG A 278 15.76 -18.59 7.42
C ARG A 278 15.09 -17.27 7.07
N TRP A 279 13.93 -17.31 6.41
CA TRP A 279 13.11 -16.12 6.24
C TRP A 279 11.97 -16.11 7.25
N HIS A 280 11.96 -15.11 8.13
CA HIS A 280 10.76 -14.83 8.94
C HIS A 280 9.83 -13.87 8.20
N ILE A 281 8.63 -14.34 7.89
CA ILE A 281 7.58 -13.56 7.22
C ILE A 281 6.41 -13.41 8.19
N ASP A 282 6.12 -12.18 8.60
CA ASP A 282 4.91 -11.88 9.38
C ASP A 282 3.78 -11.52 8.40
N ALA A 283 2.74 -12.35 8.34
CA ALA A 283 1.59 -12.17 7.44
C ALA A 283 0.78 -10.91 7.77
N THR A 284 0.82 -10.45 9.03
CA THR A 284 0.09 -9.27 9.50
C THR A 284 0.88 -7.97 9.30
N ASN A 285 2.21 -8.03 9.31
CA ASN A 285 3.11 -6.89 9.07
C ASN A 285 3.63 -6.82 7.62
N SER A 286 3.26 -7.77 6.76
CA SER A 286 3.67 -7.79 5.35
C SER A 286 2.54 -7.41 4.40
N MET A 287 2.56 -6.15 3.93
CA MET A 287 1.62 -5.68 2.92
C MET A 287 1.70 -6.50 1.62
N THR A 288 2.91 -6.89 1.20
CA THR A 288 3.08 -7.70 -0.01
C THR A 288 2.40 -9.05 0.12
N VAL A 289 2.55 -9.73 1.26
CA VAL A 289 1.91 -11.03 1.51
C VAL A 289 0.40 -10.87 1.71
N ALA A 290 -0.04 -9.84 2.43
CA ALA A 290 -1.47 -9.58 2.62
C ALA A 290 -2.22 -9.34 1.30
N GLU A 291 -1.57 -8.72 0.31
CA GLU A 291 -2.20 -8.36 -0.97
C GLU A 291 -1.91 -9.36 -2.11
N ALA A 292 -0.82 -10.13 -2.01
CA ALA A 292 -0.31 -10.94 -3.12
C ALA A 292 0.29 -12.29 -2.69
N ASP A 293 0.19 -12.66 -1.41
CA ASP A 293 0.69 -13.93 -0.86
C ASP A 293 2.21 -14.14 -1.11
N LEU A 294 2.72 -15.34 -0.84
CA LEU A 294 4.13 -15.69 -1.01
C LEU A 294 4.59 -15.62 -2.47
N ASP A 295 3.75 -16.00 -3.44
CA ASP A 295 4.09 -15.87 -4.87
C ASP A 295 4.40 -14.43 -5.26
N GLY A 296 3.61 -13.48 -4.74
CA GLY A 296 3.84 -12.05 -4.92
C GLY A 296 5.10 -11.58 -4.20
N LEU A 297 5.35 -12.08 -2.99
CA LEU A 297 6.58 -11.78 -2.24
C LEU A 297 7.84 -12.22 -3.01
N PHE A 298 7.85 -13.43 -3.55
CA PHE A 298 8.99 -13.95 -4.32
C PHE A 298 9.25 -13.15 -5.59
N GLU A 299 8.19 -12.80 -6.32
CA GLU A 299 8.27 -11.93 -7.50
C GLU A 299 8.91 -10.57 -7.13
N MET A 300 8.44 -9.97 -6.04
CA MET A 300 8.96 -8.69 -5.57
C MET A 300 10.41 -8.80 -5.10
N ALA A 301 10.77 -9.83 -4.34
CA ALA A 301 12.13 -10.02 -3.80
C ALA A 301 13.17 -10.14 -4.92
N ARG A 302 12.83 -10.88 -5.99
CA ARG A 302 13.64 -11.00 -7.21
C ARG A 302 13.83 -9.63 -7.88
N LEU A 303 12.74 -8.91 -8.14
CA LEU A 303 12.78 -7.62 -8.83
C LEU A 303 13.50 -6.52 -8.05
N THR A 304 13.28 -6.43 -6.75
CA THR A 304 13.84 -5.36 -5.90
C THR A 304 15.26 -5.65 -5.44
N GLN A 305 15.77 -6.87 -5.65
CA GLN A 305 17.04 -7.35 -5.10
C GLN A 305 17.11 -7.16 -3.57
N MET A 306 16.02 -7.55 -2.90
CA MET A 306 15.92 -7.54 -1.44
C MET A 306 15.55 -8.92 -0.92
N CYS A 307 16.28 -9.41 0.08
CA CYS A 307 15.97 -10.66 0.77
C CYS A 307 14.48 -10.71 1.18
N GLY A 308 13.84 -11.89 1.04
CA GLY A 308 12.40 -12.06 1.17
C GLY A 308 11.83 -11.54 2.49
N GLN A 309 12.52 -11.77 3.61
CA GLN A 309 12.09 -11.23 4.91
C GLN A 309 12.07 -9.70 4.97
N ARG A 310 13.02 -9.05 4.30
CA ARG A 310 13.06 -7.59 4.24
C ARG A 310 12.06 -7.04 3.23
N GLN A 311 11.91 -7.69 2.07
CA GLN A 311 10.92 -7.33 1.06
C GLN A 311 9.49 -7.45 1.60
N GLY A 312 9.22 -8.45 2.45
CA GLY A 312 7.93 -8.60 3.12
C GLY A 312 7.55 -7.35 3.92
N ARG A 313 8.52 -6.70 4.55
CA ARG A 313 8.32 -5.50 5.40
C ARG A 313 8.61 -4.18 4.67
N ALA A 314 9.04 -4.24 3.42
CA ALA A 314 9.36 -3.06 2.64
C ALA A 314 8.06 -2.32 2.28
N SER A 315 8.05 -1.00 2.41
CA SER A 315 7.00 -0.21 1.75
C SER A 315 7.15 -0.35 0.23
N ILE A 316 6.09 -0.10 -0.53
CA ILE A 316 6.20 -0.07 -1.99
C ILE A 316 7.24 0.99 -2.44
N GLY A 317 7.27 2.15 -1.78
CA GLY A 317 8.29 3.18 -2.05
C GLY A 317 9.71 2.67 -1.82
N THR A 318 9.95 1.90 -0.75
CA THR A 318 11.24 1.23 -0.49
C THR A 318 11.58 0.20 -1.58
N SER A 319 10.59 -0.59 -2.01
CA SER A 319 10.73 -1.58 -3.07
C SER A 319 11.18 -0.93 -4.38
N MET A 320 10.47 0.12 -4.81
CA MET A 320 10.84 0.89 -5.99
C MET A 320 12.20 1.58 -5.86
N SER A 321 12.48 2.15 -4.68
CA SER A 321 13.78 2.77 -4.41
C SER A 321 14.88 1.74 -4.63
N SER A 322 14.74 0.52 -4.14
CA SER A 322 15.73 -0.54 -4.29
C SER A 322 16.08 -0.81 -5.76
N MET A 323 15.07 -0.85 -6.64
CA MET A 323 15.28 -1.00 -8.09
C MET A 323 16.07 0.17 -8.69
N GLN A 324 15.71 1.40 -8.32
CA GLN A 324 16.40 2.62 -8.76
C GLN A 324 17.84 2.68 -8.23
N LEU A 325 18.05 2.31 -6.96
CA LEU A 325 19.37 2.23 -6.34
C LEU A 325 20.26 1.20 -7.04
N SER A 326 19.72 0.02 -7.35
CA SER A 326 20.43 -1.00 -8.12
C SER A 326 20.83 -0.48 -9.49
N TRP A 327 19.89 0.14 -10.23
CA TRP A 327 20.17 0.71 -11.54
C TRP A 327 21.25 1.79 -11.47
N ALA A 328 21.13 2.74 -10.55
CA ALA A 328 22.11 3.82 -10.36
C ALA A 328 23.50 3.27 -10.02
N TYR A 329 23.57 2.29 -9.11
CA TYR A 329 24.83 1.63 -8.74
C TYR A 329 25.48 0.96 -9.96
N GLN A 330 24.71 0.25 -10.77
CA GLN A 330 25.21 -0.46 -11.96
C GLN A 330 25.62 0.45 -13.12
N HIS A 331 25.20 1.72 -13.11
CA HIS A 331 25.54 2.73 -14.12
C HIS A 331 26.55 3.77 -13.61
N ASP A 332 27.27 3.46 -12.53
CA ASP A 332 28.28 4.36 -11.92
C ASP A 332 27.75 5.74 -11.52
N ILE A 333 26.47 5.80 -11.17
CA ILE A 333 25.78 7.01 -10.72
C ILE A 333 25.85 7.11 -9.20
N LEU A 334 26.19 8.30 -8.71
CA LEU A 334 26.17 8.62 -7.29
C LEU A 334 24.76 8.58 -6.72
N ILE A 335 24.57 7.84 -5.63
CA ILE A 335 23.29 7.74 -4.95
C ILE A 335 23.30 8.65 -3.73
N PRO A 336 22.53 9.75 -3.71
CA PRO A 336 22.53 10.64 -2.56
C PRO A 336 21.89 9.95 -1.34
N SER A 337 22.46 10.17 -0.14
CA SER A 337 21.92 9.63 1.12
C SER A 337 20.52 10.17 1.43
N LYS A 338 20.24 11.42 1.03
CA LYS A 338 18.95 12.09 1.17
C LYS A 338 18.63 12.85 -0.12
N LYS A 339 17.33 13.09 -0.38
CA LYS A 339 16.89 13.95 -1.49
C LYS A 339 17.58 15.31 -1.41
N ARG A 340 18.07 15.81 -2.55
CA ARG A 340 18.78 17.10 -2.66
C ARG A 340 18.03 18.15 -3.46
N GLU A 341 17.26 17.74 -4.45
CA GLU A 341 16.58 18.66 -5.36
C GLU A 341 15.36 19.29 -4.69
N PRO A 342 15.37 20.62 -4.43
CA PRO A 342 14.15 21.31 -4.06
C PRO A 342 13.22 21.43 -5.28
N GLU A 343 11.99 21.80 -5.00
CA GLU A 343 11.07 22.26 -6.04
C GLU A 343 11.61 23.53 -6.71
N GLU A 344 11.48 23.62 -8.04
CA GLU A 344 11.85 24.80 -8.79
C GLU A 344 10.84 25.92 -8.55
N PHE A 345 11.30 27.18 -8.59
CA PHE A 345 10.41 28.33 -8.44
C PHE A 345 9.35 28.35 -9.55
N LYS A 346 8.08 28.48 -9.16
CA LYS A 346 6.94 28.58 -10.07
C LYS A 346 6.25 29.94 -9.91
N SER A 347 5.80 30.50 -11.04
CA SER A 347 4.89 31.65 -11.00
C SER A 347 3.54 31.24 -10.41
N ALA A 348 2.77 32.19 -9.89
CA ALA A 348 1.43 31.90 -9.38
C ALA A 348 0.51 31.28 -10.45
N ALA A 349 0.64 31.71 -11.71
CA ALA A 349 -0.12 31.15 -12.83
C ALA A 349 0.29 29.68 -13.10
N THR A 350 1.59 29.40 -13.11
CA THR A 350 2.11 28.03 -13.28
C THR A 350 1.64 27.13 -12.15
N LEU A 351 1.66 27.61 -10.90
CA LEU A 351 1.23 26.83 -9.74
C LEU A 351 -0.25 26.41 -9.85
N LEU A 352 -1.14 27.31 -10.30
CA LEU A 352 -2.56 27.00 -10.53
C LEU A 352 -2.82 25.97 -11.64
N LEU A 353 -1.89 25.85 -12.61
CA LEU A 353 -1.95 24.84 -13.65
C LEU A 353 -1.33 23.51 -13.19
N ALA A 354 -0.21 23.58 -12.48
CA ALA A 354 0.59 22.45 -12.06
C ALA A 354 -0.03 21.65 -10.91
N ASP A 355 -0.70 22.32 -9.96
CA ASP A 355 -1.35 21.70 -8.79
C ASP A 355 -2.64 20.93 -9.16
N ARG A 356 -2.94 20.80 -10.45
CA ARG A 356 -4.08 20.02 -10.94
C ARG A 356 -3.73 18.53 -10.97
N GLY A 357 -4.59 17.72 -10.36
CA GLY A 357 -4.54 16.26 -10.48
C GLY A 357 -5.00 15.74 -11.84
N GLY A 358 -5.31 14.44 -11.87
CA GLY A 358 -5.95 13.80 -13.03
C GLY A 358 -7.33 14.39 -13.33
N LEU A 359 -7.79 14.22 -14.58
CA LEU A 359 -9.04 14.80 -15.04
C LEU A 359 -10.26 14.09 -14.45
N ILE A 360 -11.27 14.85 -14.05
CA ILE A 360 -12.54 14.33 -13.54
C ILE A 360 -13.68 15.06 -14.23
N PHE A 361 -14.57 14.31 -14.88
CA PHE A 361 -15.86 14.80 -15.34
C PHE A 361 -16.92 14.20 -14.44
N ASN A 362 -17.71 15.00 -13.71
CA ASN A 362 -18.73 14.43 -12.82
C ASN A 362 -19.79 13.66 -13.61
N PRO A 363 -20.23 12.49 -13.12
CA PRO A 363 -21.27 11.71 -13.78
C PRO A 363 -22.64 12.39 -13.64
N PRO A 364 -23.61 12.06 -14.50
CA PRO A 364 -25.01 12.42 -14.29
C PRO A 364 -25.59 11.66 -13.07
N LEU A 365 -26.43 12.33 -12.28
CA LEU A 365 -27.09 11.73 -11.11
C LEU A 365 -28.06 10.60 -11.53
N GLY A 366 -28.16 9.55 -10.72
CA GLY A 366 -29.20 8.52 -10.83
C GLY A 366 -28.76 7.26 -11.59
N TYR A 367 -29.75 6.47 -12.01
CA TYR A 367 -29.55 5.24 -12.77
C TYR A 367 -29.46 5.53 -14.26
N HIS A 368 -28.54 4.84 -14.93
CA HIS A 368 -28.31 4.91 -16.37
C HIS A 368 -28.04 3.52 -16.94
N GLU A 369 -28.33 3.32 -18.22
CA GLU A 369 -28.16 2.06 -18.96
C GLU A 369 -27.38 2.26 -20.26
N ASP A 370 -26.91 1.14 -20.82
CA ASP A 370 -26.16 1.09 -22.09
C ASP A 370 -24.90 1.96 -22.07
N ILE A 371 -24.18 1.91 -20.97
CA ILE A 371 -22.92 2.62 -20.77
C ILE A 371 -21.78 1.62 -20.86
N ALA A 372 -20.79 1.88 -21.70
CA ALA A 372 -19.54 1.14 -21.72
C ALA A 372 -18.49 1.85 -20.87
N GLU A 373 -17.69 1.06 -20.14
CA GLU A 373 -16.53 1.55 -19.42
C GLU A 373 -15.24 1.11 -20.13
N LEU A 374 -14.40 2.09 -20.45
CA LEU A 374 -13.08 1.89 -21.02
C LEU A 374 -12.03 2.36 -20.01
N ASP A 375 -11.03 1.52 -19.74
CA ASP A 375 -10.01 1.73 -18.72
C ASP A 375 -8.59 1.62 -19.31
N PHE A 376 -7.75 2.62 -19.06
CA PHE A 376 -6.37 2.65 -19.51
C PHE A 376 -5.50 1.69 -18.70
N VAL A 377 -4.74 0.85 -19.39
CA VAL A 377 -3.91 -0.18 -18.74
C VAL A 377 -2.69 0.47 -18.09
N SER A 378 -2.72 0.61 -16.75
CA SER A 378 -1.59 1.15 -15.98
C SER A 378 -1.16 2.54 -16.48
N MET A 379 -2.14 3.43 -16.71
CA MET A 379 -1.92 4.70 -17.43
C MET A 379 -0.69 5.49 -16.93
N TYR A 380 -0.59 5.78 -15.64
CA TYR A 380 0.50 6.59 -15.08
C TYR A 380 1.90 5.96 -15.25
N PRO A 381 2.14 4.69 -14.89
CA PRO A 381 3.40 4.02 -15.22
C PRO A 381 3.71 4.02 -16.71
N THR A 382 2.71 3.78 -17.56
CA THR A 382 2.91 3.79 -19.01
C THR A 382 3.32 5.18 -19.49
N ILE A 383 2.67 6.25 -19.03
CA ILE A 383 3.05 7.65 -19.29
C ILE A 383 4.51 7.90 -18.90
N MET A 384 4.93 7.44 -17.71
CA MET A 384 6.31 7.62 -17.27
C MET A 384 7.30 6.97 -18.25
N VAL A 385 7.01 5.74 -18.69
CA VAL A 385 7.88 4.99 -19.60
C VAL A 385 7.85 5.57 -21.02
N THR A 386 6.67 5.88 -21.57
CA THR A 386 6.51 6.32 -22.96
C THR A 386 7.01 7.75 -23.18
N HIS A 387 6.76 8.65 -22.24
CA HIS A 387 7.17 10.05 -22.32
C HIS A 387 8.48 10.32 -21.56
N ASN A 388 9.26 9.28 -21.20
CA ASN A 388 10.54 9.41 -20.50
C ASN A 388 10.46 10.34 -19.26
N VAL A 389 9.39 10.26 -18.47
CA VAL A 389 9.17 11.16 -17.32
C VAL A 389 9.92 10.63 -16.10
N SER A 390 10.99 11.34 -15.75
CA SER A 390 11.90 11.00 -14.65
C SER A 390 12.48 12.28 -14.01
N PRO A 391 12.85 12.28 -12.72
CA PRO A 391 13.33 13.47 -12.00
C PRO A 391 14.46 14.24 -12.70
N GLU A 392 15.41 13.53 -13.29
CA GLU A 392 16.57 14.06 -13.98
C GLU A 392 16.31 14.42 -15.45
N THR A 393 15.21 13.89 -16.02
CA THR A 393 14.84 14.14 -17.42
C THR A 393 13.91 15.35 -17.58
N VAL A 394 13.07 15.63 -16.56
CA VAL A 394 12.15 16.76 -16.56
C VAL A 394 12.89 18.04 -16.15
N ASN A 395 12.75 19.10 -16.95
CA ASN A 395 13.50 20.34 -16.82
C ASN A 395 15.02 20.14 -16.89
N CYS A 396 15.47 19.22 -17.76
CA CYS A 396 16.89 18.96 -17.96
C CYS A 396 17.61 20.16 -18.61
N ARG A 397 18.90 20.32 -18.30
CA ARG A 397 19.72 21.44 -18.82
C ARG A 397 20.04 21.34 -20.31
N CYS A 398 19.92 20.15 -20.90
CA CYS A 398 20.49 19.82 -22.21
C CYS A 398 19.49 19.92 -23.38
N CYS A 399 18.19 20.05 -23.10
CA CYS A 399 17.13 20.11 -24.10
C CYS A 399 16.34 21.42 -23.95
N ARG A 400 15.74 21.88 -25.05
CA ARG A 400 14.87 23.08 -25.10
C ARG A 400 13.63 22.74 -25.93
N ASN A 401 12.75 21.93 -25.35
CA ASN A 401 11.44 21.55 -25.91
C ASN A 401 10.32 21.97 -24.94
N SER A 402 9.07 21.79 -25.37
CA SER A 402 7.88 22.03 -24.55
C SER A 402 7.03 20.76 -24.54
N ALA A 403 7.65 19.66 -24.08
CA ALA A 403 7.10 18.32 -24.23
C ALA A 403 5.89 18.06 -23.34
N VAL A 404 5.82 18.69 -22.16
CA VAL A 404 4.71 18.49 -21.21
C VAL A 404 3.53 19.41 -21.55
N PRO A 405 2.33 18.87 -21.83
CA PRO A 405 1.13 19.65 -22.12
C PRO A 405 0.79 20.64 -21.01
N GLU A 406 0.21 21.79 -21.36
CA GLU A 406 -0.23 22.88 -20.45
C GLU A 406 0.88 23.58 -19.63
N LEU A 407 1.92 22.86 -19.21
CA LEU A 407 2.98 23.33 -18.31
C LEU A 407 4.23 23.81 -19.06
N GLY A 408 4.45 23.29 -20.27
CA GLY A 408 5.60 23.63 -21.10
C GLY A 408 6.95 23.18 -20.53
N TYR A 409 6.95 22.24 -19.58
CA TYR A 409 8.17 21.64 -19.06
C TYR A 409 8.91 20.88 -20.16
N THR A 410 10.23 20.87 -20.04
CA THR A 410 11.08 20.10 -20.97
C THR A 410 11.16 18.65 -20.52
N VAL A 411 11.31 17.74 -21.47
CA VAL A 411 11.66 16.34 -21.21
C VAL A 411 12.89 16.00 -22.02
N CYS A 412 13.85 15.30 -21.41
CA CYS A 412 15.09 14.94 -22.06
C CYS A 412 14.88 13.92 -23.20
N GLU A 413 15.44 14.23 -24.37
CA GLU A 413 15.45 13.33 -25.55
C GLU A 413 16.80 12.62 -25.74
N LYS A 414 17.81 12.97 -24.93
CA LYS A 414 19.20 12.50 -25.08
C LYS A 414 19.57 11.34 -24.16
N ARG A 415 18.89 11.20 -23.02
CA ARG A 415 19.12 10.12 -22.05
C ARG A 415 17.80 9.52 -21.60
N GLU A 416 17.80 8.20 -21.37
CA GLU A 416 16.71 7.52 -20.68
C GLU A 416 16.78 7.83 -19.17
N GLY A 417 15.63 8.11 -18.57
CA GLY A 417 15.52 8.33 -17.14
C GLY A 417 15.49 7.04 -16.30
N ILE A 418 15.91 7.15 -15.05
CA ILE A 418 15.93 6.07 -14.05
C ILE A 418 14.54 5.48 -13.79
N VAL A 419 13.49 6.31 -13.80
CA VAL A 419 12.11 5.86 -13.61
C VAL A 419 11.64 5.00 -14.80
N PRO A 420 11.70 5.48 -16.06
CA PRO A 420 11.45 4.66 -17.24
C PRO A 420 12.26 3.36 -17.27
N ALA A 421 13.57 3.44 -17.01
CA ALA A 421 14.48 2.29 -17.08
C ALA A 421 14.12 1.18 -16.09
N THR A 422 13.64 1.54 -14.90
CA THR A 422 13.27 0.58 -13.85
C THR A 422 11.82 0.09 -13.95
N LEU A 423 10.90 0.91 -14.44
CA LEU A 423 9.47 0.54 -14.52
C LEU A 423 9.11 -0.24 -15.77
N ARG A 424 9.89 -0.12 -16.87
CA ARG A 424 9.60 -0.77 -18.15
C ARG A 424 9.36 -2.27 -18.01
N ASP A 425 10.24 -2.97 -17.30
CA ASP A 425 10.11 -4.41 -17.12
C ASP A 425 8.96 -4.76 -16.17
N VAL A 426 8.70 -3.95 -15.15
CA VAL A 426 7.55 -4.15 -14.24
C VAL A 426 6.22 -4.07 -15.02
N VAL A 427 6.09 -3.09 -15.91
CA VAL A 427 4.90 -2.92 -16.78
C VAL A 427 4.75 -4.14 -17.70
N LYS A 428 5.83 -4.55 -18.38
CA LYS A 428 5.82 -5.72 -19.29
C LYS A 428 5.47 -7.02 -18.55
N LYS A 429 6.11 -7.29 -17.40
CA LYS A 429 5.84 -8.49 -16.59
C LYS A 429 4.40 -8.52 -16.11
N ARG A 430 3.86 -7.39 -15.64
CA ARG A 430 2.47 -7.30 -15.22
C ARG A 430 1.51 -7.58 -16.37
N ALA A 431 1.76 -7.04 -17.56
CA ALA A 431 0.94 -7.30 -18.75
C ALA A 431 0.93 -8.80 -19.09
N TYR A 432 2.10 -9.44 -19.08
CA TYR A 432 2.23 -10.89 -19.27
C TYR A 432 1.43 -11.68 -18.22
N TYR A 433 1.56 -11.36 -16.93
CA TYR A 433 0.82 -12.05 -15.86
C TYR A 433 -0.70 -11.83 -15.94
N LYS A 434 -1.17 -10.65 -16.33
CA LYS A 434 -2.61 -10.43 -16.59
C LYS A 434 -3.11 -11.31 -17.74
N ALA A 435 -2.33 -11.44 -18.81
CA ALA A 435 -2.68 -12.29 -19.94
C ALA A 435 -2.73 -13.78 -19.54
N MET A 436 -1.73 -14.26 -18.78
CA MET A 436 -1.70 -15.63 -18.29
C MET A 436 -2.83 -15.92 -17.29
N LYS A 437 -3.12 -14.99 -16.36
CA LYS A 437 -4.28 -15.07 -15.48
C LYS A 437 -5.57 -15.27 -16.28
N LYS A 438 -5.81 -14.46 -17.32
CA LYS A 438 -6.99 -14.60 -18.20
C LYS A 438 -7.00 -15.96 -18.92
N LYS A 439 -5.85 -16.43 -19.39
CA LYS A 439 -5.71 -17.72 -20.09
C LYS A 439 -6.11 -18.92 -19.23
N TYR A 440 -5.72 -18.91 -17.94
CA TYR A 440 -5.93 -20.05 -17.02
C TYR A 440 -7.18 -19.94 -16.14
N LYS A 441 -7.89 -18.80 -16.13
CA LYS A 441 -9.17 -18.63 -15.41
C LYS A 441 -10.14 -19.75 -15.82
N GLY A 442 -10.60 -20.54 -14.85
CA GLY A 442 -11.51 -21.67 -15.05
C GLY A 442 -10.90 -22.92 -15.72
N LYS A 443 -9.59 -22.93 -15.99
CA LYS A 443 -8.89 -24.08 -16.61
C LYS A 443 -7.88 -24.74 -15.67
N ASP A 444 -7.12 -23.93 -14.93
CA ASP A 444 -6.14 -24.39 -13.94
C ASP A 444 -6.10 -23.40 -12.79
N GLU A 445 -6.64 -23.82 -11.63
CA GLU A 445 -6.77 -22.98 -10.44
C GLU A 445 -5.41 -22.64 -9.82
N VAL A 446 -4.44 -23.56 -9.88
CA VAL A 446 -3.10 -23.35 -9.31
C VAL A 446 -2.36 -22.29 -10.12
N LEU A 447 -2.34 -22.43 -11.44
CA LEU A 447 -1.73 -21.44 -12.32
C LEU A 447 -2.48 -20.11 -12.28
N PHE A 448 -3.82 -20.14 -12.25
CA PHE A 448 -4.62 -18.92 -12.10
C PHE A 448 -4.22 -18.13 -10.84
N ARG A 449 -4.16 -18.79 -9.68
CA ARG A 449 -3.76 -18.15 -8.41
C ARG A 449 -2.32 -17.64 -8.45
N LYS A 450 -1.37 -18.42 -8.98
CA LYS A 450 0.03 -17.99 -9.17
C LYS A 450 0.10 -16.68 -9.96
N TYR A 451 -0.54 -16.62 -11.12
CA TYR A 451 -0.49 -15.41 -11.97
C TYR A 451 -1.28 -14.26 -11.37
N ASP A 452 -2.38 -14.53 -10.67
CA ASP A 452 -3.14 -13.48 -9.99
C ASP A 452 -2.33 -12.83 -8.86
N ARG A 453 -1.68 -13.63 -8.03
CA ARG A 453 -0.78 -13.18 -6.97
C ARG A 453 0.38 -12.35 -7.53
N ARG A 454 1.09 -12.84 -8.55
CA ARG A 454 2.20 -12.10 -9.18
C ARG A 454 1.75 -10.79 -9.82
N GLN A 455 0.65 -10.77 -10.58
CA GLN A 455 0.16 -9.51 -11.17
C GLN A 455 -0.32 -8.51 -10.11
N ASN A 456 -0.89 -8.99 -8.99
CA ASN A 456 -1.33 -8.14 -7.89
C ASN A 456 -0.14 -7.47 -7.20
N ALA A 457 0.97 -8.19 -6.97
CA ALA A 457 2.18 -7.60 -6.42
C ALA A 457 2.71 -6.46 -7.29
N LEU A 458 2.83 -6.68 -8.60
CA LEU A 458 3.27 -5.65 -9.54
C LEU A 458 2.26 -4.51 -9.69
N LYS A 459 0.95 -4.79 -9.61
CA LYS A 459 -0.08 -3.75 -9.58
C LYS A 459 0.16 -2.78 -8.44
N TRP A 460 0.37 -3.28 -7.22
CA TRP A 460 0.60 -2.44 -6.05
C TRP A 460 1.88 -1.60 -6.18
N MET A 461 2.95 -2.19 -6.75
CA MET A 461 4.16 -1.44 -7.09
C MET A 461 3.85 -0.26 -8.03
N LEU A 462 3.15 -0.54 -9.14
CA LEU A 462 2.86 0.44 -10.19
C LEU A 462 1.86 1.52 -9.75
N VAL A 463 0.84 1.20 -8.94
CA VAL A 463 -0.12 2.21 -8.46
C VAL A 463 0.55 3.23 -7.53
N SER A 464 1.60 2.82 -6.82
CA SER A 464 2.30 3.72 -5.89
C SER A 464 3.42 4.52 -6.55
N CYS A 465 3.82 4.20 -7.79
CA CYS A 465 4.99 4.81 -8.41
C CYS A 465 4.82 6.31 -8.66
N PHE A 466 3.61 6.70 -9.03
CA PHE A 466 3.21 8.09 -9.22
C PHE A 466 3.29 8.91 -7.93
N GLY A 467 2.76 8.36 -6.83
CA GLY A 467 2.84 9.03 -5.54
C GLY A 467 4.27 9.10 -5.00
N TYR A 468 5.08 8.06 -5.25
CA TYR A 468 6.50 8.08 -4.90
C TYR A 468 7.30 9.14 -5.66
N LEU A 469 6.98 9.37 -6.94
CA LEU A 469 7.63 10.39 -7.77
C LEU A 469 7.50 11.81 -7.18
N GLY A 470 6.35 12.13 -6.58
CA GLY A 470 6.09 13.40 -5.89
C GLY A 470 6.45 13.41 -4.40
N TYR A 471 6.93 12.29 -3.84
CA TYR A 471 7.16 12.19 -2.41
C TYR A 471 8.37 13.01 -1.96
N LYS A 472 8.17 13.81 -0.90
CA LYS A 472 9.20 14.74 -0.38
C LYS A 472 10.52 14.09 0.02
N ASN A 473 10.53 12.81 0.42
CA ASN A 473 11.74 12.11 0.83
C ASN A 473 12.22 11.06 -0.20
N ALA A 474 11.60 10.97 -1.37
CA ALA A 474 12.07 10.08 -2.44
C ALA A 474 13.41 10.59 -2.99
N ARG A 475 14.44 9.73 -3.01
CA ARG A 475 15.79 10.10 -3.49
C ARG A 475 15.79 10.52 -4.95
N PHE A 476 15.00 9.80 -5.74
CA PHE A 476 14.75 10.04 -7.15
C PHE A 476 13.28 10.47 -7.32
N GLY A 477 12.86 11.51 -6.60
CA GLY A 477 11.54 12.11 -6.73
C GLY A 477 11.64 13.61 -7.00
N LYS A 478 10.81 14.12 -7.92
CA LYS A 478 10.73 15.53 -8.32
C LYS A 478 9.27 15.89 -8.56
N ILE A 479 8.82 17.00 -7.97
CA ILE A 479 7.40 17.39 -8.04
C ILE A 479 7.00 17.75 -9.47
N GLU A 480 7.89 18.39 -10.24
CA GLU A 480 7.67 18.70 -11.65
C GLU A 480 7.45 17.44 -12.50
N ALA A 481 8.12 16.33 -12.14
CA ALA A 481 7.90 15.05 -12.80
C ALA A 481 6.53 14.45 -12.45
N HIS A 482 6.07 14.61 -11.19
CA HIS A 482 4.72 14.22 -10.78
C HIS A 482 3.64 15.05 -11.50
N GLU A 483 3.82 16.37 -11.57
CA GLU A 483 2.95 17.29 -12.31
C GLU A 483 2.89 16.93 -13.81
N SER A 484 4.03 16.56 -14.40
CA SER A 484 4.12 16.15 -15.80
C SER A 484 3.26 14.92 -16.10
N VAL A 485 3.25 13.92 -15.20
CA VAL A 485 2.39 12.73 -15.36
C VAL A 485 0.91 13.11 -15.33
N ASN A 486 0.50 14.01 -14.43
CA ASN A 486 -0.88 14.50 -14.39
C ASN A 486 -1.25 15.25 -15.69
N ALA A 487 -0.35 16.08 -16.20
CA ALA A 487 -0.58 16.81 -17.45
C ALA A 487 -0.79 15.87 -18.65
N PHE A 488 0.10 14.89 -18.85
CA PHE A 488 -0.08 13.86 -19.89
C PHE A 488 -1.34 13.02 -19.68
N SER A 489 -1.71 12.73 -18.43
CA SER A 489 -2.96 12.03 -18.11
C SER A 489 -4.19 12.82 -18.54
N ARG A 490 -4.22 14.14 -18.28
CA ARG A 490 -5.35 14.98 -18.72
C ARG A 490 -5.44 15.03 -20.23
N ASP A 491 -4.31 15.20 -20.91
CA ASP A 491 -4.22 15.19 -22.37
C ASP A 491 -4.73 13.87 -22.97
N ALA A 492 -4.34 12.73 -22.39
CA ALA A 492 -4.83 11.41 -22.81
C ALA A 492 -6.36 11.26 -22.70
N ILE A 493 -6.97 11.73 -21.60
CA ILE A 493 -8.43 11.67 -21.42
C ILE A 493 -9.15 12.64 -22.36
N LEU A 494 -8.60 13.84 -22.58
CA LEU A 494 -9.16 14.80 -23.52
C LEU A 494 -9.13 14.26 -24.94
N MET A 495 -8.02 13.64 -25.36
CA MET A 495 -7.91 13.00 -26.66
C MET A 495 -8.86 11.80 -26.78
N ALA A 496 -9.00 10.98 -25.74
CA ALA A 496 -9.97 9.88 -25.72
C ALA A 496 -11.42 10.38 -25.88
N LYS A 497 -11.76 11.51 -25.22
CA LYS A 497 -13.06 12.18 -25.38
C LYS A 497 -13.28 12.66 -26.81
N GLU A 498 -12.30 13.35 -27.40
CA GLU A 498 -12.40 13.86 -28.78
C GLU A 498 -12.64 12.73 -29.78
N VAL A 499 -11.87 11.64 -29.69
CA VAL A 499 -12.03 10.45 -30.55
C VAL A 499 -13.41 9.80 -30.37
N ALA A 500 -13.89 9.71 -29.13
CA ALA A 500 -15.21 9.18 -28.84
C ALA A 500 -16.33 10.05 -29.47
N GLU A 501 -16.25 11.37 -29.31
CA GLU A 501 -17.23 12.32 -29.84
C GLU A 501 -17.22 12.36 -31.38
N GLU A 502 -16.04 12.27 -32.02
CA GLU A 502 -15.89 12.15 -33.48
C GLU A 502 -16.64 10.92 -34.04
N ARG A 503 -16.74 9.84 -33.24
CA ARG A 503 -17.46 8.60 -33.59
C ARG A 503 -18.93 8.59 -33.13
N GLY A 504 -19.43 9.70 -32.60
CA GLY A 504 -20.81 9.85 -32.14
C GLY A 504 -21.10 9.22 -30.77
N PHE A 505 -20.07 8.89 -29.99
CA PHE A 505 -20.24 8.50 -28.59
C PHE A 505 -20.34 9.74 -27.71
N ARG A 506 -21.20 9.66 -26.70
CA ARG A 506 -21.34 10.68 -25.66
C ARG A 506 -20.51 10.28 -24.43
N LEU A 507 -19.66 11.17 -23.97
CA LEU A 507 -19.00 11.04 -22.66
C LEU A 507 -19.99 11.35 -21.54
N LEU A 508 -20.14 10.42 -20.59
CA LEU A 508 -21.00 10.59 -19.41
C LEU A 508 -20.20 10.82 -18.14
N HIS A 509 -19.10 10.10 -17.98
CA HIS A 509 -18.23 10.21 -16.83
C HIS A 509 -16.78 9.95 -17.28
N ALA A 510 -15.83 10.56 -16.60
CA ALA A 510 -14.43 10.18 -16.70
C ALA A 510 -13.75 10.47 -15.37
N ILE A 511 -12.86 9.57 -14.97
CA ILE A 511 -12.09 9.69 -13.74
C ILE A 511 -10.69 9.16 -13.96
N ILE A 512 -9.72 10.05 -14.00
CA ILE A 512 -8.29 9.75 -14.10
C ILE A 512 -7.93 8.92 -15.34
N ASP A 513 -8.06 7.59 -15.27
CA ASP A 513 -7.70 6.58 -16.27
C ASP A 513 -8.90 5.85 -16.87
N CYS A 514 -10.13 6.15 -16.43
CA CYS A 514 -11.35 5.53 -16.94
C CYS A 514 -12.29 6.53 -17.61
N VAL A 515 -12.98 6.09 -18.67
CA VAL A 515 -14.06 6.84 -19.34
C VAL A 515 -15.33 5.99 -19.49
N TRP A 516 -16.48 6.60 -19.28
CA TRP A 516 -17.81 6.01 -19.49
C TRP A 516 -18.48 6.65 -20.69
N LEU A 517 -18.73 5.84 -21.70
CA LEU A 517 -19.24 6.27 -22.99
C LEU A 517 -20.59 5.62 -23.27
N LYS A 518 -21.45 6.36 -23.97
CA LYS A 518 -22.75 5.86 -24.42
C LYS A 518 -22.98 6.22 -25.89
N LYS A 519 -23.46 5.26 -26.65
CA LYS A 519 -23.99 5.45 -28.01
C LYS A 519 -25.17 4.52 -28.21
N GLU A 520 -26.29 5.07 -28.66
CA GLU A 520 -27.53 4.31 -28.86
C GLU A 520 -27.32 3.20 -29.89
N GLY A 521 -27.72 1.98 -29.55
CA GLY A 521 -27.58 0.81 -30.42
C GLY A 521 -26.15 0.32 -30.65
N ALA A 522 -25.15 0.87 -29.94
CA ALA A 522 -23.76 0.48 -30.14
C ALA A 522 -23.49 -0.96 -29.70
N THR A 523 -22.77 -1.69 -30.55
CA THR A 523 -22.33 -3.06 -30.29
C THR A 523 -21.04 -3.09 -29.48
N GLU A 524 -20.76 -4.22 -28.83
CA GLU A 524 -19.48 -4.45 -28.12
C GLU A 524 -18.28 -4.26 -29.06
N GLN A 525 -18.40 -4.74 -30.30
CA GLN A 525 -17.36 -4.58 -31.33
C GLN A 525 -17.08 -3.11 -31.65
N GLU A 526 -18.09 -2.24 -31.70
CA GLU A 526 -17.87 -0.80 -31.90
C GLU A 526 -17.09 -0.16 -30.75
N TYR A 527 -17.34 -0.57 -29.50
CA TYR A 527 -16.57 -0.11 -28.36
C TYR A 527 -15.12 -0.63 -28.39
N GLU A 528 -14.89 -1.87 -28.82
CA GLU A 528 -13.54 -2.40 -29.00
C GLU A 528 -12.77 -1.74 -30.15
N GLU A 529 -13.45 -1.37 -31.23
CA GLU A 529 -12.89 -0.57 -32.33
C GLU A 529 -12.49 0.83 -31.86
N LEU A 530 -13.37 1.47 -31.08
CA LEU A 530 -13.09 2.76 -30.46
C LEU A 530 -11.89 2.68 -29.51
N ALA A 531 -11.83 1.64 -28.67
CA ALA A 531 -10.70 1.40 -27.76
C ALA A 531 -9.38 1.33 -28.52
N ARG A 532 -9.35 0.54 -29.61
CA ARG A 532 -8.15 0.40 -30.47
C ARG A 532 -7.72 1.70 -31.12
N GLU A 533 -8.67 2.56 -31.52
CA GLU A 533 -8.35 3.87 -32.07
C GLU A 533 -7.79 4.82 -31.02
N ILE A 534 -8.44 4.90 -29.85
CA ILE A 534 -7.96 5.70 -28.71
C ILE A 534 -6.53 5.26 -28.35
N SER A 535 -6.27 3.96 -28.23
CA SER A 535 -4.93 3.44 -27.94
C SER A 535 -3.90 3.87 -28.97
N ARG A 536 -4.26 3.87 -30.26
CA ARG A 536 -3.34 4.26 -31.33
C ARG A 536 -3.01 5.76 -31.28
N ARG A 537 -3.99 6.62 -31.00
CA ARG A 537 -3.79 8.09 -30.96
C ARG A 537 -3.07 8.53 -29.69
N VAL A 538 -3.44 7.96 -28.54
CA VAL A 538 -2.85 8.29 -27.24
C VAL A 538 -1.50 7.62 -27.03
N GLY A 539 -1.27 6.43 -27.62
CA GLY A 539 -0.07 5.63 -27.40
C GLY A 539 -0.08 4.83 -26.10
N ILE A 540 -1.25 4.68 -25.47
CA ILE A 540 -1.47 3.91 -24.24
C ILE A 540 -2.65 2.96 -24.46
N ASP A 541 -2.47 1.68 -24.13
CA ASP A 541 -3.53 0.69 -24.26
C ASP A 541 -4.73 1.05 -23.38
N ILE A 542 -5.92 1.06 -23.97
CA ILE A 542 -7.21 1.19 -23.30
C ILE A 542 -8.05 -0.01 -23.69
N SER A 543 -8.77 -0.59 -22.73
CA SER A 543 -9.59 -1.78 -22.95
C SER A 543 -11.01 -1.56 -22.48
N LEU A 544 -11.96 -2.18 -23.19
CA LEU A 544 -13.35 -2.29 -22.72
C LEU A 544 -13.37 -3.20 -21.48
N ASP A 545 -13.74 -2.64 -20.33
CA ASP A 545 -13.92 -3.41 -19.09
C ASP A 545 -15.27 -4.13 -19.11
N GLY A 546 -16.31 -3.46 -19.62
CA GLY A 546 -17.63 -4.04 -19.83
C GLY A 546 -18.69 -3.00 -20.20
N ILE A 547 -19.88 -3.50 -20.55
CA ILE A 547 -21.07 -2.68 -20.83
C ILE A 547 -22.10 -2.93 -19.72
N TYR A 548 -22.59 -1.88 -19.09
CA TYR A 548 -23.55 -1.95 -18.00
C TYR A 548 -24.97 -2.21 -18.53
N ASN A 549 -25.67 -3.17 -17.91
CA ASN A 549 -27.13 -3.25 -17.93
C ASN A 549 -27.70 -2.00 -17.28
N TRP A 550 -27.16 -1.68 -16.09
CA TRP A 550 -27.45 -0.44 -15.38
C TRP A 550 -26.26 -0.05 -14.51
N ILE A 551 -26.12 1.26 -14.27
CA ILE A 551 -25.17 1.85 -13.33
C ILE A 551 -25.84 3.01 -12.61
N LEU A 552 -25.62 3.07 -11.30
CA LEU A 552 -26.05 4.12 -10.41
C LEU A 552 -24.88 5.03 -10.07
N PHE A 553 -25.06 6.33 -10.30
CA PHE A 553 -24.24 7.39 -9.73
C PHE A 553 -25.03 8.09 -8.61
N PRO A 554 -24.79 7.76 -7.33
CA PRO A 554 -25.56 8.29 -6.22
C PRO A 554 -25.21 9.75 -5.90
N ALA A 555 -26.16 10.42 -5.27
CA ALA A 555 -25.98 11.77 -4.74
C ALA A 555 -24.86 11.83 -3.69
N SER A 556 -24.19 12.97 -3.60
CA SER A 556 -23.21 13.27 -2.54
C SER A 556 -23.91 13.36 -1.19
N LYS A 557 -23.22 12.92 -0.13
CA LYS A 557 -23.74 13.03 1.24
C LYS A 557 -23.78 14.47 1.77
N MET A 558 -23.02 15.36 1.14
CA MET A 558 -22.92 16.77 1.54
C MET A 558 -23.91 17.65 0.79
N ASP A 559 -24.21 17.27 -0.46
CA ASP A 559 -25.04 18.05 -1.36
C ASP A 559 -25.81 17.07 -2.28
N PRO A 560 -27.13 16.94 -2.10
CA PRO A 560 -27.96 16.02 -2.87
C PRO A 560 -27.99 16.30 -4.39
N ASP A 561 -27.64 17.52 -4.81
CA ASP A 561 -27.72 17.95 -6.21
C ASP A 561 -26.46 17.59 -7.02
N ILE A 562 -25.39 17.14 -6.36
CA ILE A 562 -24.12 16.77 -7.01
C ILE A 562 -23.76 15.31 -6.77
N THR A 563 -23.14 14.69 -7.76
CA THR A 563 -22.54 13.35 -7.62
C THR A 563 -21.11 13.43 -7.09
N THR A 564 -20.58 12.29 -6.61
CA THR A 564 -19.15 12.14 -6.35
C THR A 564 -18.55 11.20 -7.39
N ALA A 565 -17.47 11.62 -8.07
CA ALA A 565 -16.81 10.81 -9.11
C ALA A 565 -16.45 9.37 -8.66
N ASN A 566 -16.04 9.20 -7.40
CA ASN A 566 -15.60 7.90 -6.86
C ASN A 566 -16.74 7.04 -6.26
N ARG A 567 -18.00 7.39 -6.48
CA ARG A 567 -19.16 6.65 -5.97
C ARG A 567 -20.02 6.17 -7.12
N TYR A 568 -20.09 4.85 -7.30
CA TYR A 568 -20.98 4.23 -8.28
C TYR A 568 -21.17 2.73 -7.99
N VAL A 569 -22.29 2.19 -8.44
CA VAL A 569 -22.54 0.75 -8.46
C VAL A 569 -23.29 0.36 -9.72
N GLY A 570 -22.88 -0.70 -10.40
CA GLY A 570 -23.54 -1.14 -11.61
C GLY A 570 -23.31 -2.63 -11.88
N TRP A 571 -24.18 -3.18 -12.72
CA TRP A 571 -24.13 -4.56 -13.18
C TRP A 571 -23.81 -4.61 -14.67
N TYR A 572 -22.78 -5.36 -15.03
CA TYR A 572 -22.42 -5.57 -16.44
C TYR A 572 -23.35 -6.58 -17.11
N ARG A 573 -23.42 -6.52 -18.44
CA ARG A 573 -24.08 -7.51 -19.30
C ARG A 573 -23.53 -8.92 -19.15
N HIS A 574 -22.29 -9.05 -18.67
CA HIS A 574 -21.62 -10.33 -18.39
C HIS A 574 -21.76 -10.77 -16.91
N ASP A 575 -22.80 -10.29 -16.23
CA ASP A 575 -23.20 -10.68 -14.88
C ASP A 575 -22.18 -10.44 -13.75
N GLU A 576 -21.18 -9.57 -13.97
CA GLU A 576 -20.31 -9.11 -12.87
C GLU A 576 -20.78 -7.74 -12.36
N VAL A 577 -20.64 -7.54 -11.05
CA VAL A 577 -20.96 -6.27 -10.38
C VAL A 577 -19.72 -5.43 -10.12
N LYS A 578 -19.82 -4.12 -10.39
CA LYS A 578 -18.80 -3.15 -9.99
C LYS A 578 -19.33 -2.22 -8.91
N ILE A 579 -18.62 -2.16 -7.79
CA ILE A 579 -18.97 -1.34 -6.63
C ILE A 579 -17.79 -0.43 -6.28
N ARG A 580 -18.02 0.87 -6.18
CA ARG A 580 -17.04 1.89 -5.73
C ARG A 580 -17.70 2.90 -4.80
N GLY A 581 -17.05 3.14 -3.65
CA GLY A 581 -17.46 4.19 -2.71
C GLY A 581 -18.80 3.96 -1.99
N ILE A 582 -19.44 2.80 -2.18
CA ILE A 582 -20.68 2.37 -1.52
C ILE A 582 -20.35 1.62 -0.22
N GLU A 583 -21.23 1.72 0.78
CA GLU A 583 -21.09 1.18 2.15
C GLU A 583 -20.71 -0.31 2.18
N ALA A 584 -21.23 -1.11 1.24
CA ALA A 584 -20.95 -2.54 1.11
C ALA A 584 -19.45 -2.86 1.01
N ARG A 585 -18.65 -1.96 0.42
CA ARG A 585 -17.18 -2.12 0.28
C ARG A 585 -16.36 -1.28 1.26
N ARG A 586 -16.99 -0.48 2.12
CA ARG A 586 -16.30 0.42 3.03
C ARG A 586 -15.80 -0.30 4.28
N ARG A 587 -14.53 -0.12 4.65
CA ARG A 587 -13.94 -0.77 5.83
C ARG A 587 -14.54 -0.27 7.15
N ASP A 588 -15.06 0.95 7.17
CA ASP A 588 -15.68 1.60 8.33
C ASP A 588 -17.18 1.30 8.48
N THR A 589 -17.76 0.49 7.60
CA THR A 589 -19.16 0.05 7.69
C THR A 589 -19.27 -1.31 8.40
N PRO A 590 -20.17 -1.46 9.40
CA PRO A 590 -20.42 -2.72 10.09
C PRO A 590 -20.84 -3.85 9.14
N LYS A 591 -20.52 -5.09 9.50
CA LYS A 591 -20.87 -6.28 8.71
C LYS A 591 -22.38 -6.40 8.50
N PHE A 592 -23.18 -6.12 9.52
CA PHE A 592 -24.65 -6.14 9.46
C PHE A 592 -25.20 -5.28 8.30
N ILE A 593 -24.71 -4.03 8.21
CA ILE A 593 -25.14 -3.07 7.18
C ILE A 593 -24.65 -3.50 5.80
N LYS A 594 -23.43 -4.04 5.71
CA LYS A 594 -22.92 -4.62 4.46
C LYS A 594 -23.78 -5.78 3.98
N THR A 595 -24.20 -6.66 4.88
CA THR A 595 -25.07 -7.80 4.56
C THR A 595 -26.41 -7.32 3.99
N MET A 596 -27.05 -6.34 4.65
CA MET A 596 -28.31 -5.74 4.17
C MET A 596 -28.14 -5.13 2.78
N GLN A 597 -27.14 -4.27 2.59
CA GLN A 597 -26.94 -3.60 1.31
C GLN A 597 -26.49 -4.59 0.20
N THR A 598 -25.75 -5.64 0.55
CA THR A 598 -25.40 -6.72 -0.38
C THR A 598 -26.64 -7.52 -0.79
N ALA A 599 -27.57 -7.78 0.14
CA ALA A 599 -28.84 -8.43 -0.19
C ALA A 599 -29.68 -7.58 -1.15
N MET A 600 -29.73 -6.26 -0.95
CA MET A 600 -30.35 -5.33 -1.90
C MET A 600 -29.72 -5.43 -3.29
N LEU A 601 -28.38 -5.37 -3.37
CA LEU A 601 -27.66 -5.48 -4.65
C LEU A 601 -27.87 -6.84 -5.32
N ASN A 602 -27.88 -7.93 -4.56
CA ASN A 602 -28.17 -9.26 -5.09
C ASN A 602 -29.60 -9.35 -5.64
N ARG A 603 -30.58 -8.68 -5.00
CA ARG A 603 -31.95 -8.62 -5.53
C ARG A 603 -31.99 -7.89 -6.88
N MET A 604 -31.14 -6.88 -7.07
CA MET A 604 -31.01 -6.11 -8.32
C MET A 604 -30.21 -6.83 -9.43
N SER A 605 -29.53 -7.94 -9.12
CA SER A 605 -28.62 -8.61 -10.07
C SER A 605 -29.29 -9.10 -11.36
N GLY A 606 -30.58 -9.47 -11.29
CA GLY A 606 -31.35 -9.94 -12.45
C GLY A 606 -32.01 -8.85 -13.28
N ALA A 607 -31.81 -7.57 -12.95
CA ALA A 607 -32.38 -6.46 -13.71
C ALA A 607 -31.48 -6.10 -14.90
N HIS A 608 -32.07 -6.04 -16.10
CA HIS A 608 -31.35 -5.79 -17.35
C HIS A 608 -31.42 -4.34 -17.83
N ASN A 609 -32.28 -3.52 -17.22
CA ASN A 609 -32.48 -2.11 -17.55
C ASN A 609 -32.95 -1.33 -16.32
N VAL A 610 -32.99 0.00 -16.43
CA VAL A 610 -33.34 0.88 -15.29
C VAL A 610 -34.80 0.68 -14.83
N GLU A 611 -35.73 0.38 -15.73
CA GLU A 611 -37.14 0.17 -15.37
C GLU A 611 -37.34 -1.10 -14.53
N GLU A 612 -36.63 -2.19 -14.86
CA GLU A 612 -36.62 -3.40 -14.05
C GLU A 612 -36.03 -3.14 -12.66
N VAL A 613 -34.95 -2.35 -12.55
CA VAL A 613 -34.40 -1.96 -11.25
C VAL A 613 -35.43 -1.18 -10.43
N LYS A 614 -36.13 -0.25 -11.07
CA LYS A 614 -37.17 0.55 -10.42
C LYS A 614 -38.35 -0.30 -9.95
N ALA A 615 -38.75 -1.31 -10.72
CA ALA A 615 -39.80 -2.25 -10.34
C ALA A 615 -39.46 -3.08 -9.09
N LEU A 616 -38.18 -3.22 -8.75
CA LEU A 616 -37.71 -3.92 -7.54
C LEU A 616 -37.76 -3.06 -6.27
N ALA A 617 -38.07 -1.76 -6.35
CA ALA A 617 -38.08 -0.87 -5.18
C ALA A 617 -38.90 -1.41 -3.99
N PRO A 618 -40.10 -2.02 -4.16
CA PRO A 618 -40.84 -2.61 -3.04
C PRO A 618 -40.07 -3.75 -2.34
N ASP A 619 -39.43 -4.63 -3.11
CA ASP A 619 -38.64 -5.73 -2.54
C ASP A 619 -37.42 -5.21 -1.77
N LEU A 620 -36.79 -4.15 -2.29
CA LEU A 620 -35.67 -3.49 -1.62
C LEU A 620 -36.10 -2.88 -0.29
N LEU A 621 -37.28 -2.24 -0.24
CA LEU A 621 -37.85 -1.69 1.00
C LEU A 621 -38.14 -2.79 2.02
N GLU A 622 -38.60 -3.97 1.61
CA GLU A 622 -38.85 -5.10 2.51
C GLU A 622 -37.54 -5.66 3.13
N ILE A 623 -36.44 -5.69 2.37
CA ILE A 623 -35.12 -6.04 2.90
C ILE A 623 -34.71 -5.03 3.99
N VAL A 624 -34.88 -3.74 3.73
CA VAL A 624 -34.54 -2.68 4.70
C VAL A 624 -35.45 -2.77 5.93
N ARG A 625 -36.76 -2.98 5.73
CA ARG A 625 -37.75 -3.15 6.81
C ARG A 625 -37.36 -4.31 7.73
N SER A 626 -36.94 -5.43 7.15
CA SER A 626 -36.48 -6.61 7.90
C SER A 626 -35.22 -6.31 8.73
N ALA A 627 -34.23 -5.62 8.14
CA ALA A 627 -33.01 -5.23 8.86
C ALA A 627 -33.30 -4.26 10.02
N VAL A 628 -34.16 -3.27 9.79
CA VAL A 628 -34.62 -2.32 10.83
C VAL A 628 -35.35 -3.08 11.95
N ALA A 629 -36.24 -4.02 11.63
CA ALA A 629 -36.96 -4.81 12.62
C ALA A 629 -36.00 -5.63 13.51
N ILE A 630 -34.96 -6.24 12.94
CA ILE A 630 -33.93 -6.97 13.69
C ILE A 630 -33.21 -6.03 14.68
N LEU A 631 -32.73 -4.87 14.20
CA LEU A 631 -32.06 -3.88 15.05
C LEU A 631 -32.95 -3.41 16.19
N ARG A 632 -34.21 -3.05 15.90
CA ARG A 632 -35.16 -2.54 16.89
C ARG A 632 -35.63 -3.60 17.89
N SER A 633 -35.61 -4.88 17.50
CA SER A 633 -35.91 -5.99 18.42
C SER A 633 -34.79 -6.25 19.44
N GLY A 634 -33.61 -5.63 19.28
CA GLY A 634 -32.44 -5.90 20.13
C GLY A 634 -31.76 -7.24 19.86
N LYS A 635 -32.13 -7.94 18.79
CA LYS A 635 -31.66 -9.30 18.45
C LYS A 635 -30.55 -9.33 17.40
N ALA A 636 -30.05 -8.18 16.96
CA ALA A 636 -28.90 -8.16 16.06
C ALA A 636 -27.68 -8.71 16.80
N ASP A 637 -26.90 -9.57 16.14
CA ASP A 637 -25.63 -10.05 16.69
C ASP A 637 -24.66 -8.85 16.82
N PRO A 638 -24.24 -8.49 18.04
CA PRO A 638 -23.32 -7.38 18.24
C PRO A 638 -21.99 -7.53 17.50
N MET A 639 -21.55 -8.75 17.22
CA MET A 639 -20.31 -8.99 16.46
C MET A 639 -20.44 -8.52 15.01
N GLU A 640 -21.65 -8.44 14.46
CA GLU A 640 -21.89 -7.86 13.14
C GLU A 640 -21.98 -6.33 13.16
N LEU A 641 -22.06 -5.72 14.34
CA LEU A 641 -22.16 -4.28 14.55
C LEU A 641 -20.81 -3.60 14.82
N VAL A 642 -19.71 -4.36 14.83
CA VAL A 642 -18.36 -3.85 15.10
C VAL A 642 -17.96 -2.80 14.06
N LEU A 643 -17.48 -1.67 14.56
CA LEU A 643 -16.89 -0.58 13.78
C LEU A 643 -15.37 -0.58 13.94
N ARG A 644 -14.66 -0.36 12.84
CA ARG A 644 -13.20 -0.21 12.82
C ARG A 644 -12.82 1.24 12.51
N ARG A 645 -11.96 1.86 13.33
CA ARG A 645 -11.42 3.21 13.08
C ARG A 645 -9.92 3.29 13.37
N HIS A 646 -9.19 4.06 12.57
CA HIS A 646 -7.80 4.41 12.87
C HIS A 646 -7.73 5.54 13.89
N ILE A 647 -6.83 5.39 14.85
CA ILE A 647 -6.51 6.43 15.81
C ILE A 647 -5.50 7.38 15.16
N THR A 648 -5.71 8.68 15.33
CA THR A 648 -4.87 9.73 14.73
C THR A 648 -3.93 10.39 15.74
N LYS A 649 -4.01 10.01 17.01
CA LYS A 649 -3.25 10.57 18.13
C LYS A 649 -3.07 9.51 19.21
N GLU A 650 -2.13 9.68 20.13
CA GLU A 650 -2.06 8.84 21.32
C GLU A 650 -3.27 9.11 22.24
N ALA A 651 -3.60 8.15 23.12
CA ALA A 651 -4.79 8.22 23.97
C ALA A 651 -4.82 9.45 24.91
N ASP A 652 -3.65 9.93 25.34
CA ASP A 652 -3.44 11.10 26.19
C ASP A 652 -3.48 12.44 25.44
N GLU A 653 -3.34 12.43 24.10
CA GLU A 653 -3.37 13.63 23.25
C GLU A 653 -4.80 14.05 22.81
N TYR A 654 -5.81 13.24 23.12
CA TYR A 654 -7.20 13.56 22.85
C TYR A 654 -7.78 14.49 23.91
N THR A 655 -8.13 15.72 23.52
CA THR A 655 -8.73 16.73 24.41
C THR A 655 -10.26 16.72 24.42
N ASN A 656 -10.88 15.89 23.58
CA ASN A 656 -12.31 15.87 23.31
C ASN A 656 -12.92 14.48 23.53
N ASN A 657 -14.14 14.42 24.11
CA ASN A 657 -14.91 13.20 24.40
C ASN A 657 -15.56 12.56 23.15
N SER A 658 -14.78 12.44 22.08
CA SER A 658 -15.17 11.67 20.90
C SER A 658 -15.15 10.17 21.21
N ILE A 659 -15.90 9.37 20.45
CA ILE A 659 -15.89 7.90 20.59
C ILE A 659 -14.47 7.33 20.51
N SER A 660 -13.66 7.82 19.57
CA SER A 660 -12.27 7.35 19.40
C SER A 660 -11.42 7.63 20.64
N ALA A 661 -11.61 8.78 21.30
CA ALA A 661 -10.88 9.13 22.51
C ALA A 661 -11.28 8.24 23.69
N VAL A 662 -12.59 7.99 23.89
CA VAL A 662 -13.07 7.15 24.99
C VAL A 662 -12.57 5.72 24.83
N VAL A 663 -12.66 5.16 23.63
CA VAL A 663 -12.22 3.80 23.37
C VAL A 663 -10.68 3.67 23.49
N ALA A 664 -9.91 4.64 23.00
CA ALA A 664 -8.45 4.63 23.14
C ALA A 664 -8.02 4.65 24.62
N LYS A 665 -8.68 5.47 25.45
CA LYS A 665 -8.42 5.52 26.89
C LYS A 665 -8.74 4.20 27.60
N LEU A 666 -9.88 3.58 27.28
CA LEU A 666 -10.25 2.27 27.84
C LEU A 666 -9.23 1.17 27.50
N VAL A 667 -8.64 1.19 26.31
CA VAL A 667 -7.59 0.22 25.94
C VAL A 667 -6.27 0.53 26.67
N GLN A 668 -5.93 1.80 26.85
CA GLN A 668 -4.75 2.20 27.63
C GLN A 668 -4.85 1.75 29.09
N ASP A 669 -6.04 1.86 29.70
CA ASP A 669 -6.30 1.40 31.07
C ASP A 669 -6.11 -0.13 31.22
N MET A 670 -6.15 -0.90 30.12
CA MET A 670 -5.81 -2.34 30.10
C MET A 670 -4.30 -2.62 30.09
N GLY A 671 -3.46 -1.58 30.07
CA GLY A 671 -2.01 -1.70 29.91
C GLY A 671 -1.56 -1.94 28.47
N VAL A 672 -2.43 -1.70 27.48
CA VAL A 672 -2.08 -1.76 26.06
C VAL A 672 -1.96 -0.34 25.50
N SER A 673 -0.73 0.05 25.18
CA SER A 673 -0.46 1.31 24.49
C SER A 673 -0.82 1.18 23.02
N LEU A 674 -1.65 2.09 22.52
CA LEU A 674 -2.05 2.14 21.12
C LEU A 674 -1.34 3.29 20.42
N ALA A 675 -0.55 2.99 19.40
CA ALA A 675 0.19 4.00 18.66
C ALA A 675 -0.70 4.71 17.63
N ALA A 676 -0.40 5.98 17.34
CA ALA A 676 -1.05 6.71 16.27
C ALA A 676 -0.91 5.96 14.92
N GLY A 677 -2.04 5.76 14.24
CA GLY A 677 -2.17 4.99 13.00
C GLY A 677 -2.72 3.56 13.18
N GLU A 678 -2.67 3.00 14.40
CA GLU A 678 -3.31 1.71 14.68
C GLU A 678 -4.85 1.79 14.55
N SER A 679 -5.48 0.66 14.26
CA SER A 679 -6.94 0.55 14.21
C SER A 679 -7.53 -0.01 15.50
N ILE A 680 -8.63 0.58 15.95
CA ILE A 680 -9.46 0.10 17.05
C ILE A 680 -10.76 -0.45 16.50
N GLU A 681 -11.20 -1.56 17.06
CA GLU A 681 -12.52 -2.15 16.86
C GLU A 681 -13.41 -1.91 18.09
N PHE A 682 -14.63 -1.44 17.88
CA PHE A 682 -15.55 -1.08 18.96
C PHE A 682 -17.01 -1.19 18.56
N ILE A 683 -17.89 -1.24 19.56
CA ILE A 683 -19.36 -1.21 19.39
C ILE A 683 -19.90 0.06 20.06
N ILE A 684 -20.82 0.75 19.39
CA ILE A 684 -21.48 1.95 19.95
C ILE A 684 -22.59 1.50 20.91
N LEU A 685 -22.50 1.94 22.16
CA LEU A 685 -23.50 1.66 23.19
C LEU A 685 -24.52 2.81 23.32
N ASP A 686 -24.05 4.05 23.16
CA ASP A 686 -24.87 5.27 23.21
C ASP A 686 -24.10 6.44 22.58
N GLN A 687 -24.38 6.78 21.33
CA GLN A 687 -23.74 7.88 20.60
C GLN A 687 -23.91 9.22 21.33
N SER A 688 -25.04 9.42 22.02
CA SER A 688 -25.36 10.68 22.70
C SER A 688 -24.56 10.89 23.98
N GLY A 689 -24.11 9.79 24.61
CA GLY A 689 -23.48 9.79 25.92
C GLY A 689 -24.39 10.18 27.08
N LYS A 690 -25.72 10.22 26.86
CA LYS A 690 -26.70 10.63 27.88
C LYS A 690 -27.08 9.50 28.83
N LYS A 691 -27.15 8.26 28.33
CA LYS A 691 -27.47 7.04 29.08
C LYS A 691 -26.19 6.33 29.55
N LYS A 692 -25.17 6.27 28.70
CA LYS A 692 -23.87 5.66 29.03
C LYS A 692 -22.73 6.64 28.72
N PRO A 693 -21.96 7.11 29.73
CA PRO A 693 -20.89 8.08 29.51
C PRO A 693 -19.75 7.53 28.63
N GLU A 694 -19.59 6.20 28.60
CA GLU A 694 -18.59 5.50 27.81
C GLU A 694 -18.83 5.61 26.29
N LYS A 695 -20.08 5.84 25.85
CA LYS A 695 -20.55 5.93 24.45
C LYS A 695 -20.32 4.69 23.57
N ALA A 696 -19.16 4.05 23.68
CA ALA A 696 -18.73 2.89 22.93
C ALA A 696 -17.72 2.09 23.74
N LYS A 697 -17.58 0.80 23.43
CA LYS A 697 -16.66 -0.10 24.12
C LYS A 697 -15.75 -0.81 23.12
N PRO A 698 -14.43 -0.92 23.39
CA PRO A 698 -13.54 -1.71 22.55
C PRO A 698 -13.98 -3.17 22.55
N LEU A 699 -13.83 -3.86 21.43
CA LEU A 699 -14.27 -5.26 21.27
C LEU A 699 -13.66 -6.17 22.35
N ALA A 700 -12.41 -5.92 22.75
CA ALA A 700 -11.71 -6.67 23.79
C ALA A 700 -12.35 -6.56 25.20
N LEU A 701 -13.17 -5.53 25.46
CA LEU A 701 -13.87 -5.33 26.72
C LEU A 701 -15.39 -5.54 26.59
N TYR A 702 -15.87 -5.84 25.39
CA TYR A 702 -17.30 -5.95 25.12
C TYR A 702 -17.87 -7.24 25.70
N ALA A 703 -18.97 -7.11 26.44
CA ALA A 703 -19.82 -8.23 26.84
C ALA A 703 -21.17 -8.10 26.13
N PHE A 704 -21.79 -9.23 25.76
CA PHE A 704 -23.10 -9.22 25.08
C PHE A 704 -24.20 -8.49 25.90
N GLU A 705 -24.07 -8.45 27.22
CA GLU A 705 -24.94 -7.73 28.15
C GLU A 705 -24.86 -6.20 28.01
N ASP A 706 -23.78 -5.67 27.42
CA ASP A 706 -23.59 -4.23 27.20
C ASP A 706 -24.61 -3.66 26.19
N GLY A 707 -25.18 -4.51 25.31
CA GLY A 707 -26.10 -4.11 24.25
C GLY A 707 -25.45 -3.23 23.18
N TYR A 708 -26.26 -2.49 22.43
CA TYR A 708 -25.82 -1.55 21.39
C TYR A 708 -26.84 -0.41 21.18
N ASP A 709 -26.40 0.68 20.54
CA ASP A 709 -27.24 1.84 20.24
C ASP A 709 -28.16 1.59 19.02
N ILE A 710 -29.37 1.09 19.30
CA ILE A 710 -30.39 0.77 18.27
C ILE A 710 -30.65 1.95 17.32
N GLU A 711 -30.77 3.17 17.84
CA GLU A 711 -31.13 4.34 17.02
C GLU A 711 -29.97 4.73 16.09
N GLN A 712 -28.75 4.72 16.61
CA GLN A 712 -27.56 5.02 15.80
C GLN A 712 -27.33 3.98 14.70
N TYR A 713 -27.47 2.69 14.98
CA TYR A 713 -27.33 1.64 13.95
C TYR A 713 -28.50 1.63 12.96
N THR A 714 -29.70 2.02 13.39
CA THR A 714 -30.86 2.21 12.49
C THR A 714 -30.59 3.35 11.51
N GLU A 715 -30.16 4.51 11.99
CA GLU A 715 -29.80 5.67 11.15
C GLU A 715 -28.69 5.33 10.13
N LEU A 716 -27.67 4.56 10.55
CA LEU A 716 -26.62 4.10 9.63
C LEU A 716 -27.17 3.14 8.56
N THR A 717 -28.14 2.29 8.92
CA THR A 717 -28.81 1.35 8.01
C THR A 717 -29.65 2.12 6.97
N LEU A 718 -30.40 3.13 7.39
CA LEU A 718 -31.20 3.96 6.48
C LEU A 718 -30.32 4.76 5.51
N LYS A 719 -29.20 5.32 5.97
CA LYS A 719 -28.23 6.02 5.08
C LYS A 719 -27.60 5.11 4.04
N ALA A 720 -27.38 3.84 4.37
CA ALA A 720 -26.89 2.85 3.41
C ALA A 720 -27.97 2.48 2.38
N ALA A 721 -29.24 2.37 2.82
CA ALA A 721 -30.37 2.11 1.94
C ALA A 721 -30.68 3.28 1.00
N GLU A 722 -30.71 4.52 1.52
CA GLU A 722 -30.88 5.76 0.77
C GLU A 722 -29.93 5.83 -0.43
N THR A 723 -28.69 5.38 -0.27
CA THR A 723 -27.70 5.41 -1.37
C THR A 723 -28.20 4.68 -2.63
N LEU A 724 -29.02 3.64 -2.50
CA LEU A 724 -29.61 2.90 -3.63
C LEU A 724 -31.02 3.37 -3.99
N LEU A 725 -31.78 3.89 -3.03
CA LEU A 725 -33.21 4.20 -3.17
C LEU A 725 -33.52 5.70 -3.40
N PHE A 726 -32.55 6.58 -3.18
CA PHE A 726 -32.71 8.03 -3.38
C PHE A 726 -33.22 8.39 -4.78
N PRO A 727 -32.72 7.79 -5.89
CA PRO A 727 -33.26 8.06 -7.23
C PRO A 727 -34.74 7.68 -7.42
N PHE A 728 -35.30 6.87 -6.52
CA PHE A 728 -36.71 6.48 -6.50
C PHE A 728 -37.55 7.32 -5.54
N GLY A 729 -36.97 8.37 -4.94
CA GLY A 729 -37.67 9.29 -4.03
C GLY A 729 -37.60 8.93 -2.55
N TYR A 730 -36.76 7.96 -2.17
CA TYR A 730 -36.60 7.55 -0.77
C TYR A 730 -35.30 8.11 -0.17
N ASP A 731 -35.40 9.32 0.39
CA ASP A 731 -34.38 9.85 1.31
C ASP A 731 -34.53 9.25 2.72
N VAL A 732 -33.59 9.56 3.63
CA VAL A 732 -33.66 9.05 5.02
C VAL A 732 -34.98 9.39 5.72
N GLU A 733 -35.56 10.58 5.49
CA GLU A 733 -36.80 10.99 6.16
C GLU A 733 -38.02 10.27 5.58
N ALA A 734 -38.07 10.09 4.26
CA ALA A 734 -39.07 9.26 3.59
C ALA A 734 -38.99 7.80 4.04
N LEU A 735 -37.78 7.24 4.22
CA LEU A 735 -37.59 5.90 4.77
C LEU A 735 -38.05 5.83 6.24
N LYS A 736 -37.80 6.86 7.04
CA LYS A 736 -38.32 6.92 8.42
C LYS A 736 -39.84 6.94 8.44
N ASP A 737 -40.48 7.67 7.54
CA ASP A 737 -41.95 7.70 7.43
C ASP A 737 -42.50 6.33 7.01
N GLU A 738 -41.93 5.74 5.95
CA GLU A 738 -42.28 4.41 5.41
C GLU A 738 -42.18 3.27 6.44
N PHE A 739 -41.25 3.40 7.40
CA PHE A 739 -41.04 2.41 8.46
C PHE A 739 -41.64 2.83 9.82
N GLY A 740 -42.38 3.95 9.90
CA GLY A 740 -43.02 4.41 11.14
C GLY A 740 -42.03 4.80 12.24
N LEU A 741 -40.86 5.35 11.86
CA LEU A 741 -39.76 5.73 12.75
C LEU A 741 -39.78 7.21 13.14
N LEU A 742 -40.60 8.03 12.50
CA LEU A 742 -40.71 9.46 12.84
C LEU A 742 -41.27 9.63 14.27
N PRO A 743 -40.73 10.58 15.06
CA PRO A 743 -41.32 10.90 16.36
C PRO A 743 -42.76 11.41 16.16
N PRO A 744 -43.69 11.08 17.07
CA PRO A 744 -45.06 11.57 16.98
C PRO A 744 -45.04 13.10 16.94
N ALA A 745 -45.76 13.68 15.97
CA ALA A 745 -45.84 15.12 15.78
C ALA A 745 -46.11 15.82 17.13
N PRO A 746 -45.39 16.90 17.48
CA PRO A 746 -45.60 17.57 18.74
C PRO A 746 -47.06 18.01 18.82
N LYS A 747 -47.79 17.53 19.83
CA LYS A 747 -49.15 17.98 20.13
C LYS A 747 -49.11 19.50 20.23
N LYS A 748 -49.71 20.20 19.28
CA LYS A 748 -49.88 21.66 19.32
C LYS A 748 -50.57 22.00 20.64
N SER A 749 -49.83 22.56 21.59
CA SER A 749 -50.42 23.14 22.79
C SER A 749 -51.26 24.36 22.36
N PRO A 750 -52.43 24.58 22.99
CA PRO A 750 -53.29 25.68 22.59
C PRO A 750 -52.57 27.01 22.86
N ARG A 751 -52.41 27.80 21.80
CA ARG A 751 -51.83 29.15 21.82
C ARG A 751 -52.47 29.96 22.97
N ARG A 752 -51.69 30.32 23.98
CA ARG A 752 -52.02 31.44 24.87
C ARG A 752 -51.89 32.73 24.06
N THR A 753 -53.03 33.36 23.83
CA THR A 753 -53.16 34.74 23.38
C THR A 753 -52.36 35.66 24.32
N ARG A 754 -51.32 36.32 23.80
CA ARG A 754 -50.74 37.50 24.43
C ARG A 754 -50.52 38.56 23.35
N GLN A 755 -50.96 39.76 23.70
CA GLN A 755 -51.28 40.88 22.84
C GLN A 755 -50.06 41.40 22.06
N LEU A 756 -50.29 41.71 20.79
CA LEU A 756 -49.45 42.57 19.98
C LEU A 756 -49.68 44.03 20.40
N HIS A 757 -48.62 44.70 20.87
CA HIS A 757 -48.47 46.14 20.71
C HIS A 757 -47.04 46.47 20.28
N ALA A 758 -46.96 47.02 19.08
CA ALA A 758 -46.03 48.02 18.54
C ALA A 758 -44.51 47.89 18.80
N ARG A 759 -43.76 47.71 17.70
CA ARG A 759 -42.83 48.73 17.18
C ARG A 759 -42.24 48.32 15.82
N GLU A 760 -42.70 49.00 14.78
CA GLU A 760 -41.92 49.24 13.56
C GLU A 760 -40.80 50.24 13.89
N ALA A 761 -39.56 49.92 13.51
CA ALA A 761 -38.57 50.83 12.90
C ALA A 761 -37.15 50.23 12.97
N ALA A 762 -36.42 50.41 11.87
CA ALA A 762 -34.97 50.30 11.69
C ALA A 762 -34.36 48.89 11.51
N SER A 763 -33.98 48.55 10.27
CA SER A 763 -32.56 48.69 9.86
C SER A 763 -32.34 48.14 8.45
N ALA A 764 -32.20 49.06 7.49
CA ALA A 764 -31.35 48.87 6.34
C ALA A 764 -29.96 49.38 6.71
N LYS A 765 -28.89 48.61 6.48
CA LYS A 765 -27.60 49.09 5.91
C LYS A 765 -26.49 48.03 5.91
N GLN A 766 -25.93 47.88 4.70
CA GLN A 766 -24.50 47.83 4.34
C GLN A 766 -23.59 46.70 4.84
N ILE A 767 -23.14 45.94 3.84
CA ILE A 767 -21.91 45.16 3.72
C ILE A 767 -20.68 46.08 3.85
N PRO A 768 -19.63 45.74 4.64
CA PRO A 768 -18.35 46.40 4.56
C PRO A 768 -17.32 45.57 3.77
N LEU A 769 -16.84 46.16 2.67
CA LEU A 769 -15.51 45.91 2.09
C LEU A 769 -14.44 46.47 3.04
N PHE A 770 -13.39 45.70 3.33
CA PHE A 770 -12.20 46.20 4.02
C PHE A 770 -11.02 46.31 3.04
N GLN A 771 -10.57 47.55 2.85
CA GLN A 771 -9.38 47.95 2.11
C GLN A 771 -8.09 47.65 2.87
N MET A 772 -7.06 47.27 2.10
CA MET A 772 -5.64 47.30 2.48
C MET A 772 -5.19 48.72 2.79
N ARG A 773 -4.48 48.90 3.91
CA ARG A 773 -3.68 50.10 4.20
C ARG A 773 -2.25 49.88 3.74
N VAL A 774 -1.80 50.74 2.83
CA VAL A 774 -0.40 51.09 2.58
C VAL A 774 -0.03 52.20 3.58
N GLY A 775 1.18 52.17 4.11
CA GLY A 775 1.72 53.24 4.94
C GLY A 775 3.23 53.16 5.06
N SER A 776 3.89 53.98 4.21
CA SER A 776 5.18 54.68 4.37
C SER A 776 6.41 53.94 4.86
#